data_AF-A0AAD5Y0N6-F1
#
_entry.id   AF-A0AAD5Y0N6-F1
#
_cell.length_a   1.000
_cell.length_b   1.000
_cell.length_c   1.000
_cell.angle_alpha   90.00
_cell.angle_beta   90.00
_cell.angle_gamma   90.00
#
_symmetry.space_group_name_H-M   'P 1'
#
loop_
_entity.id
_entity.type
_entity.pdbx_description
1 polymer ?
#
loop_
_entity_poly.entity_id
_entity_poly.type
_entity_poly.pdbx_seq_one_letter_code
_entity_poly.pdbx_strand_id
1 'polypeptide(L)'
;MANKSVKNGGGGIYATTNSKLTLKNVEMFNMTSRYGSAITCLYNSDLHCDDCRLHSSTASNYGGFVMGWLSSTLNFTNSKFIGATADTSGGCFSSVWETTVIITNSKLSNCKSSLTVGSGGAMSSDTTSKFHIDNVLISNSSSYSGGAMYNLGHSVIKNSTFNDNFATGSGGAIYDAGFSVYTDIIIANNTAQVGGGIYTQHDSSVPVRTVTFEGTLVVTGNRADLKGGGFAFESQTIVNLSTSEMKISNNIAHSNIGSSILFGQKKAQLLEGDIIYTGPNNSSIDILKFSTDDDYGQVWFEDLTFASKIKKSGVLDVLNIKAFSPPYSVKLKDVSFNNTKVGEMGNITKIEVFAIDALGNTILNINASRPIVVKVFLSNTSNLKLFGESLKGIINNDTKTAVFDNLVISGLTTASTTEEIVIAPVVLKRSDDIIDHPKLRFIIPFCDPDTSAHYNVTTDALGSVSTVCLPKKSVTQPVKIAFFIVSLVLIFCGTVFGIYAFHNRRMSIYRIASPSFTSLITFGCILQFFSVAISIQTGDTQCILIQWVEVLGFMTVALSIILKTYRLKKILINNSGEINARKKSLSDYHLLKWFTLFIFLTIVFLILWTTLDTPYINLRLMDADESWLQEDHCKGDLNIFPSLVATSFILIYLIASVLAFIIRDIPSHFNESKELAMISYQYIILSAIFFPLSTFLQISENFSYICNAVRVLLPTSVTLAFLHVPRIHSLDVEKATASLKELSRVC
;
A
#
# COMPACT_ATOMS: atom_id res chain seq x y z
N MET A 1 -45.00 -30.53 -22.15
CA MET A 1 -45.68 -29.84 -21.04
C MET A 1 -45.79 -28.36 -21.39
N ALA A 2 -46.93 -27.69 -21.19
CA ALA A 2 -47.11 -26.32 -21.70
C ALA A 2 -48.03 -25.44 -20.83
N ASN A 3 -47.92 -24.12 -20.95
CA ASN A 3 -48.88 -23.12 -20.45
C ASN A 3 -49.18 -23.22 -18.94
N LYS A 4 -48.14 -23.35 -18.11
CA LYS A 4 -48.26 -23.56 -16.66
C LYS A 4 -47.81 -22.31 -15.91
N SER A 5 -48.68 -21.79 -15.04
CA SER A 5 -48.33 -20.72 -14.09
C SER A 5 -48.43 -21.23 -12.66
N VAL A 6 -47.31 -21.22 -11.92
CA VAL A 6 -47.24 -21.70 -10.53
C VAL A 6 -46.50 -20.70 -9.64
N LYS A 7 -46.95 -20.54 -8.40
CA LYS A 7 -46.41 -19.51 -7.50
C LYS A 7 -44.95 -19.72 -7.08
N ASN A 8 -44.48 -20.96 -6.99
CA ASN A 8 -43.15 -21.29 -6.48
C ASN A 8 -42.19 -21.69 -7.60
N GLY A 9 -41.98 -22.98 -7.85
CA GLY A 9 -41.12 -23.42 -8.94
C GLY A 9 -41.60 -24.70 -9.61
N GLY A 10 -40.95 -25.06 -10.72
CA GLY A 10 -41.19 -26.33 -11.40
C GLY A 10 -42.57 -26.41 -12.03
N GLY A 11 -42.94 -25.44 -12.86
CA GLY A 11 -44.22 -25.44 -13.58
C GLY A 11 -44.44 -26.68 -14.46
N GLY A 12 -43.35 -27.30 -14.90
CA GLY A 12 -43.35 -28.67 -15.44
C GLY A 12 -43.05 -29.71 -14.35
N ILE A 13 -41.88 -29.59 -13.72
CA ILE A 13 -41.33 -30.60 -12.81
C ILE A 13 -40.75 -29.94 -11.57
N TYR A 14 -41.18 -30.43 -10.40
CA TYR A 14 -40.62 -30.08 -9.10
C TYR A 14 -40.09 -31.33 -8.41
N ALA A 15 -38.77 -31.50 -8.43
CA ALA A 15 -38.07 -32.62 -7.78
C ALA A 15 -37.50 -32.18 -6.44
N THR A 16 -37.74 -32.97 -5.38
CA THR A 16 -37.30 -32.65 -4.02
C THR A 16 -36.80 -33.90 -3.33
N THR A 17 -35.78 -33.74 -2.48
CA THR A 17 -35.30 -34.73 -1.51
C THR A 17 -34.89 -36.07 -2.12
N ASN A 18 -33.61 -36.21 -2.50
CA ASN A 18 -33.02 -37.46 -3.01
C ASN A 18 -33.76 -38.04 -4.24
N SER A 19 -34.43 -37.18 -5.01
CA SER A 19 -35.17 -37.59 -6.20
C SER A 19 -34.21 -37.89 -7.34
N LYS A 20 -34.49 -38.94 -8.13
CA LYS A 20 -33.76 -39.25 -9.36
C LYS A 20 -34.71 -39.27 -10.54
N LEU A 21 -34.49 -38.38 -11.51
CA LEU A 21 -35.36 -38.22 -12.66
C LEU A 21 -34.58 -38.41 -13.95
N THR A 22 -35.21 -39.07 -14.92
CA THR A 22 -34.71 -39.18 -16.29
C THR A 22 -35.81 -38.77 -17.24
N LEU A 23 -35.52 -37.79 -18.09
CA LEU A 23 -36.39 -37.25 -19.10
C LEU A 23 -35.76 -37.50 -20.46
N LYS A 24 -36.54 -37.98 -21.41
CA LYS A 24 -36.10 -38.20 -22.79
C LYS A 24 -37.13 -37.63 -23.74
N ASN A 25 -36.69 -36.85 -24.72
CA ASN A 25 -37.53 -36.29 -25.78
C ASN A 25 -38.68 -35.43 -25.22
N VAL A 26 -38.39 -34.62 -24.20
CA VAL A 26 -39.41 -33.82 -23.51
C VAL A 26 -39.36 -32.36 -23.96
N GLU A 27 -40.51 -31.85 -24.39
CA GLU A 27 -40.70 -30.44 -24.67
C GLU A 27 -41.43 -29.72 -23.52
N MET A 28 -40.92 -28.58 -23.06
CA MET A 28 -41.57 -27.73 -22.06
C MET A 28 -41.58 -26.26 -22.49
N PHE A 29 -42.75 -25.61 -22.50
CA PHE A 29 -42.83 -24.22 -22.97
C PHE A 29 -43.93 -23.38 -22.34
N ASN A 30 -43.77 -22.06 -22.45
CA ASN A 30 -44.73 -21.07 -21.96
C ASN A 30 -45.10 -21.29 -20.49
N MET A 31 -44.08 -21.41 -19.65
CA MET A 31 -44.25 -21.61 -18.21
C MET A 31 -43.87 -20.35 -17.45
N THR A 32 -44.58 -20.07 -16.36
CA THR A 32 -44.30 -18.94 -15.49
C THR A 32 -44.21 -19.40 -14.04
N SER A 33 -43.11 -19.10 -13.35
CA SER A 33 -42.96 -19.37 -11.91
C SER A 33 -42.11 -18.32 -11.20
N ARG A 34 -41.84 -18.50 -9.91
CA ARG A 34 -40.83 -17.72 -9.19
C ARG A 34 -39.41 -18.26 -9.41
N TYR A 35 -39.27 -19.58 -9.47
CA TYR A 35 -38.00 -20.29 -9.59
C TYR A 35 -38.09 -21.39 -10.64
N GLY A 36 -37.09 -21.55 -11.53
CA GLY A 36 -37.01 -22.73 -12.40
C GLY A 36 -38.33 -23.05 -13.10
N SER A 37 -38.80 -22.17 -13.99
CA SER A 37 -40.19 -22.20 -14.48
C SER A 37 -40.61 -23.52 -15.11
N ALA A 38 -39.68 -24.23 -15.74
CA ALA A 38 -39.91 -25.56 -16.24
C ALA A 38 -39.56 -26.59 -15.16
N ILE A 39 -38.36 -26.48 -14.58
CA ILE A 39 -37.79 -27.51 -13.72
C ILE A 39 -37.17 -26.88 -12.47
N THR A 40 -37.51 -27.41 -11.30
CA THR A 40 -36.82 -27.09 -10.04
C THR A 40 -36.38 -28.38 -9.37
N CYS A 41 -35.10 -28.49 -9.02
CA CYS A 41 -34.52 -29.63 -8.32
C CYS A 41 -33.88 -29.19 -7.01
N LEU A 42 -34.31 -29.78 -5.89
CA LEU A 42 -33.87 -29.41 -4.54
C LEU A 42 -33.37 -30.63 -3.76
N TYR A 43 -32.49 -30.39 -2.79
CA TYR A 43 -32.10 -31.33 -1.73
C TYR A 43 -31.54 -32.65 -2.30
N ASN A 44 -30.32 -32.60 -2.84
CA ASN A 44 -29.57 -33.76 -3.33
C ASN A 44 -30.34 -34.58 -4.38
N SER A 45 -31.00 -33.87 -5.30
CA SER A 45 -31.77 -34.52 -6.38
C SER A 45 -30.99 -34.55 -7.68
N ASP A 46 -31.09 -35.65 -8.41
CA ASP A 46 -30.46 -35.87 -9.70
C ASP A 46 -31.49 -35.79 -10.82
N LEU A 47 -31.20 -35.00 -11.85
CA LEU A 47 -31.97 -34.95 -13.08
C LEU A 47 -31.06 -35.25 -14.26
N HIS A 48 -31.51 -36.13 -15.14
CA HIS A 48 -30.94 -36.31 -16.46
C HIS A 48 -32.00 -36.03 -17.53
N CYS A 49 -31.72 -35.12 -18.44
CA CYS A 49 -32.56 -34.77 -19.59
C CYS A 49 -31.77 -35.05 -20.87
N ASP A 50 -32.30 -35.90 -21.73
CA ASP A 50 -31.73 -36.19 -23.05
C ASP A 50 -32.73 -35.78 -24.13
N ASP A 51 -32.26 -35.03 -25.14
CA ASP A 51 -33.07 -34.49 -26.23
C ASP A 51 -34.29 -33.69 -25.74
N CYS A 52 -34.06 -32.82 -24.76
CA CYS A 52 -35.11 -31.97 -24.20
C CYS A 52 -35.14 -30.61 -24.87
N ARG A 53 -36.35 -30.07 -25.09
CA ARG A 53 -36.57 -28.74 -25.66
C ARG A 53 -37.35 -27.86 -24.71
N LEU A 54 -36.70 -26.84 -24.15
CA LEU A 54 -37.31 -25.87 -23.26
C LEU A 54 -37.36 -24.50 -23.96
N HIS A 55 -38.54 -23.89 -24.09
CA HIS A 55 -38.65 -22.59 -24.75
C HIS A 55 -39.72 -21.65 -24.22
N SER A 56 -39.49 -20.35 -24.36
CA SER A 56 -40.49 -19.30 -24.12
C SER A 56 -41.06 -19.29 -22.68
N SER A 57 -40.22 -19.38 -21.64
CA SER A 57 -40.70 -19.42 -20.25
C SER A 57 -40.10 -18.31 -19.39
N THR A 58 -40.78 -17.94 -18.30
CA THR A 58 -40.39 -16.80 -17.45
C THR A 58 -40.33 -17.20 -15.97
N ALA A 59 -39.27 -16.81 -15.27
CA ALA A 59 -39.17 -16.91 -13.82
C ALA A 59 -39.07 -15.51 -13.20
N SER A 60 -39.86 -15.22 -12.16
CA SER A 60 -39.82 -13.92 -11.49
C SER A 60 -38.63 -13.75 -10.52
N ASN A 61 -37.69 -14.70 -10.49
CA ASN A 61 -36.48 -14.61 -9.67
C ASN A 61 -35.29 -15.31 -10.34
N TYR A 62 -35.10 -16.61 -10.11
CA TYR A 62 -33.89 -17.34 -10.55
C TYR A 62 -34.20 -18.48 -11.51
N GLY A 63 -33.34 -18.68 -12.50
CA GLY A 63 -33.38 -19.86 -13.38
C GLY A 63 -34.61 -19.84 -14.28
N GLY A 64 -34.57 -19.10 -15.39
CA GLY A 64 -35.76 -18.89 -16.22
C GLY A 64 -36.37 -20.19 -16.75
N PHE A 65 -35.59 -21.25 -16.99
CA PHE A 65 -36.09 -22.60 -17.20
C PHE A 65 -35.85 -23.51 -16.00
N VAL A 66 -34.63 -23.51 -15.47
CA VAL A 66 -34.17 -24.54 -14.54
C VAL A 66 -33.50 -23.89 -13.33
N MET A 67 -33.86 -24.35 -12.13
CA MET A 67 -33.16 -24.01 -10.91
C MET A 67 -32.74 -25.27 -10.16
N GLY A 68 -31.47 -25.34 -9.79
CA GLY A 68 -30.93 -26.37 -8.90
C GLY A 68 -30.51 -25.79 -7.55
N TRP A 69 -30.76 -26.54 -6.48
CA TRP A 69 -30.51 -26.12 -5.11
C TRP A 69 -30.03 -27.29 -4.22
N LEU A 70 -29.07 -27.02 -3.35
CA LEU A 70 -28.63 -27.91 -2.25
C LEU A 70 -28.08 -29.24 -2.77
N SER A 71 -26.85 -29.20 -3.27
CA SER A 71 -26.07 -30.38 -3.69
C SER A 71 -26.78 -31.23 -4.76
N SER A 72 -27.64 -30.61 -5.58
CA SER A 72 -28.37 -31.31 -6.66
C SER A 72 -27.52 -31.40 -7.93
N THR A 73 -27.75 -32.43 -8.75
CA THR A 73 -27.06 -32.63 -10.04
C THR A 73 -28.04 -32.55 -11.19
N LEU A 74 -27.79 -31.66 -12.14
CA LEU A 74 -28.65 -31.39 -13.29
C LEU A 74 -27.88 -31.66 -14.59
N ASN A 75 -28.20 -32.74 -15.29
CA ASN A 75 -27.50 -33.15 -16.51
C ASN A 75 -28.41 -33.02 -17.74
N PHE A 76 -27.99 -32.23 -18.72
CA PHE A 76 -28.70 -32.01 -19.97
C PHE A 76 -27.83 -32.38 -21.16
N THR A 77 -28.30 -33.32 -21.99
CA THR A 77 -27.61 -33.80 -23.19
C THR A 77 -28.48 -33.57 -24.42
N ASN A 78 -27.87 -33.20 -25.55
CA ASN A 78 -28.56 -33.05 -26.84
C ASN A 78 -29.78 -32.09 -26.82
N SER A 79 -29.76 -31.09 -25.94
CA SER A 79 -30.96 -30.32 -25.56
C SER A 79 -30.92 -28.86 -26.07
N LYS A 80 -32.09 -28.22 -26.13
CA LYS A 80 -32.27 -26.84 -26.62
C LYS A 80 -33.04 -25.99 -25.62
N PHE A 81 -32.47 -24.84 -25.25
CA PHE A 81 -33.05 -23.87 -24.31
C PHE A 81 -33.17 -22.52 -25.02
N ILE A 82 -34.39 -22.06 -25.28
CA ILE A 82 -34.63 -20.91 -26.17
C ILE A 82 -35.61 -19.91 -25.57
N GLY A 83 -35.19 -18.67 -25.32
CA GLY A 83 -36.13 -17.59 -25.03
C GLY A 83 -36.68 -17.61 -23.60
N ALA A 84 -35.87 -17.94 -22.59
CA ALA A 84 -36.31 -17.77 -21.20
C ALA A 84 -35.94 -16.40 -20.63
N THR A 85 -36.76 -15.91 -19.70
CA THR A 85 -36.45 -14.70 -18.93
C THR A 85 -36.44 -15.03 -17.45
N ALA A 86 -35.42 -14.56 -16.72
CA ALA A 86 -35.42 -14.53 -15.27
C ALA A 86 -35.32 -13.08 -14.81
N ASP A 87 -36.16 -12.67 -13.85
CA ASP A 87 -36.08 -11.29 -13.38
C ASP A 87 -34.75 -11.00 -12.70
N THR A 88 -34.20 -11.92 -11.90
CA THR A 88 -32.96 -11.71 -11.13
C THR A 88 -31.73 -12.25 -11.86
N SER A 89 -31.52 -13.57 -11.93
CA SER A 89 -30.30 -14.14 -12.51
C SER A 89 -30.51 -15.53 -13.13
N GLY A 90 -29.62 -15.91 -14.05
CA GLY A 90 -29.66 -17.21 -14.70
C GLY A 90 -30.85 -17.33 -15.65
N GLY A 91 -30.84 -16.56 -16.74
CA GLY A 91 -32.00 -16.46 -17.63
C GLY A 91 -32.48 -17.80 -18.19
N CYS A 92 -31.61 -18.80 -18.33
CA CYS A 92 -32.01 -20.19 -18.53
C CYS A 92 -31.84 -21.01 -17.22
N PHE A 93 -30.65 -20.97 -16.60
CA PHE A 93 -30.22 -21.84 -15.50
C PHE A 93 -29.70 -21.04 -14.31
N SER A 94 -30.10 -21.44 -13.10
CA SER A 94 -29.49 -20.97 -11.86
C SER A 94 -29.08 -22.14 -10.98
N SER A 95 -27.85 -22.12 -10.46
CA SER A 95 -27.31 -23.12 -9.54
C SER A 95 -26.88 -22.47 -8.22
N VAL A 96 -27.37 -22.99 -7.10
CA VAL A 96 -27.09 -22.46 -5.75
C VAL A 96 -26.82 -23.58 -4.75
N TRP A 97 -25.95 -23.33 -3.78
CA TRP A 97 -25.56 -24.20 -2.67
C TRP A 97 -25.10 -25.57 -3.16
N GLU A 98 -23.87 -25.63 -3.69
CA GLU A 98 -23.16 -26.85 -4.12
C GLU A 98 -23.83 -27.62 -5.28
N THR A 99 -24.69 -26.94 -6.04
CA THR A 99 -25.38 -27.57 -7.19
C THR A 99 -24.40 -27.73 -8.37
N THR A 100 -24.47 -28.87 -9.05
CA THR A 100 -23.70 -29.13 -10.27
C THR A 100 -24.62 -29.17 -11.49
N VAL A 101 -24.34 -28.36 -12.50
CA VAL A 101 -25.07 -28.35 -13.78
C VAL A 101 -24.12 -28.81 -14.88
N ILE A 102 -24.54 -29.84 -15.62
CA ILE A 102 -23.80 -30.45 -16.72
C ILE A 102 -24.62 -30.24 -18.00
N ILE A 103 -24.03 -29.63 -19.02
CA ILE A 103 -24.69 -29.37 -20.30
C ILE A 103 -23.77 -29.84 -21.41
N THR A 104 -24.22 -30.80 -22.21
CA THR A 104 -23.44 -31.33 -23.34
C THR A 104 -24.22 -31.35 -24.64
N ASN A 105 -23.53 -31.11 -25.77
CA ASN A 105 -24.10 -31.18 -27.12
C ASN A 105 -25.40 -30.37 -27.28
N SER A 106 -25.46 -29.18 -26.69
CA SER A 106 -26.71 -28.45 -26.48
C SER A 106 -26.63 -27.01 -26.98
N LYS A 107 -27.78 -26.31 -26.99
CA LYS A 107 -27.85 -24.89 -27.38
C LYS A 107 -28.63 -24.06 -26.36
N LEU A 108 -28.06 -22.93 -25.94
CA LEU A 108 -28.71 -21.93 -25.08
C LEU A 108 -28.78 -20.61 -25.84
N SER A 109 -29.99 -20.16 -26.18
CA SER A 109 -30.14 -18.92 -26.96
C SER A 109 -31.33 -18.07 -26.53
N ASN A 110 -31.20 -16.75 -26.69
CA ASN A 110 -32.24 -15.77 -26.39
C ASN A 110 -32.73 -15.81 -24.92
N CYS A 111 -31.94 -16.36 -23.99
CA CYS A 111 -32.21 -16.20 -22.57
C CYS A 111 -31.80 -14.81 -22.08
N LYS A 112 -32.54 -14.30 -21.09
CA LYS A 112 -32.33 -12.97 -20.54
C LYS A 112 -32.45 -12.93 -19.02
N SER A 113 -31.56 -12.16 -18.38
CA SER A 113 -31.76 -11.64 -17.02
C SER A 113 -32.07 -10.14 -17.05
N SER A 114 -33.05 -9.72 -16.23
CA SER A 114 -33.60 -8.34 -16.24
C SER A 114 -33.09 -7.44 -15.12
N LEU A 115 -32.56 -7.98 -14.01
CA LEU A 115 -32.08 -7.20 -12.87
C LEU A 115 -30.64 -6.72 -13.09
N THR A 116 -30.33 -5.56 -12.53
CA THR A 116 -29.02 -4.92 -12.59
C THR A 116 -28.04 -5.38 -11.51
N VAL A 117 -28.30 -6.51 -10.83
CA VAL A 117 -27.45 -7.02 -9.73
C VAL A 117 -27.22 -8.53 -9.91
N GLY A 118 -26.00 -8.88 -10.32
CA GLY A 118 -25.50 -10.25 -10.52
C GLY A 118 -26.24 -11.05 -11.60
N SER A 119 -25.77 -11.09 -12.86
CA SER A 119 -26.70 -11.45 -13.94
C SER A 119 -26.11 -12.21 -15.14
N GLY A 120 -25.94 -13.53 -15.05
CA GLY A 120 -25.59 -14.36 -16.20
C GLY A 120 -26.79 -14.64 -17.11
N GLY A 121 -26.87 -13.97 -18.27
CA GLY A 121 -28.05 -13.93 -19.13
C GLY A 121 -28.62 -15.30 -19.53
N ALA A 122 -27.78 -16.33 -19.55
CA ALA A 122 -28.19 -17.73 -19.62
C ALA A 122 -27.98 -18.46 -18.29
N MET A 123 -26.84 -18.29 -17.63
CA MET A 123 -26.40 -19.14 -16.52
C MET A 123 -25.80 -18.34 -15.36
N SER A 124 -26.22 -18.63 -14.12
CA SER A 124 -25.62 -18.04 -12.92
C SER A 124 -25.28 -19.07 -11.85
N SER A 125 -24.10 -18.94 -11.24
CA SER A 125 -23.65 -19.73 -10.08
C SER A 125 -23.27 -18.87 -8.89
N ASP A 126 -23.46 -19.42 -7.69
CA ASP A 126 -22.80 -18.94 -6.47
C ASP A 126 -21.38 -19.50 -6.33
N THR A 127 -20.69 -19.14 -5.25
CA THR A 127 -19.30 -19.51 -5.00
C THR A 127 -19.05 -21.00 -4.79
N THR A 128 -20.10 -21.79 -4.55
CA THR A 128 -20.00 -23.22 -4.21
C THR A 128 -20.46 -24.14 -5.35
N SER A 129 -21.25 -23.60 -6.28
CA SER A 129 -21.85 -24.36 -7.38
C SER A 129 -20.87 -24.53 -8.55
N LYS A 130 -21.19 -25.48 -9.44
CA LYS A 130 -20.33 -25.87 -10.55
C LYS A 130 -21.07 -25.97 -11.87
N PHE A 131 -20.42 -25.50 -12.94
CA PHE A 131 -20.85 -25.74 -14.32
C PHE A 131 -19.84 -26.61 -15.06
N HIS A 132 -20.34 -27.64 -15.74
CA HIS A 132 -19.61 -28.44 -16.70
C HIS A 132 -20.29 -28.32 -18.07
N ILE A 133 -19.62 -27.63 -18.99
CA ILE A 133 -20.19 -27.30 -20.31
C ILE A 133 -19.30 -27.91 -21.37
N ASP A 134 -19.87 -28.69 -22.29
CA ASP A 134 -19.12 -29.33 -23.37
C ASP A 134 -19.89 -29.31 -24.68
N ASN A 135 -19.30 -28.78 -25.75
CA ASN A 135 -19.92 -28.70 -27.07
C ASN A 135 -21.28 -27.97 -27.03
N VAL A 136 -21.27 -26.73 -26.53
CA VAL A 136 -22.48 -25.90 -26.39
C VAL A 136 -22.35 -24.59 -27.16
N LEU A 137 -23.42 -24.20 -27.86
CA LEU A 137 -23.56 -22.90 -28.51
C LEU A 137 -24.41 -21.96 -27.65
N ILE A 138 -23.87 -20.78 -27.33
CA ILE A 138 -24.43 -19.86 -26.32
C ILE A 138 -24.53 -18.43 -26.86
N SER A 139 -25.76 -17.90 -26.96
CA SER A 139 -26.07 -16.55 -27.46
C SER A 139 -27.24 -15.91 -26.72
N ASN A 140 -26.96 -15.05 -25.74
CA ASN A 140 -27.90 -14.59 -24.72
C ASN A 140 -27.61 -13.14 -24.28
N SER A 141 -28.49 -12.57 -23.47
CA SER A 141 -28.37 -11.17 -23.04
C SER A 141 -28.56 -10.99 -21.54
N SER A 142 -27.87 -10.01 -20.98
CA SER A 142 -27.98 -9.63 -19.58
C SER A 142 -28.14 -8.12 -19.44
N SER A 143 -28.90 -7.71 -18.43
CA SER A 143 -29.06 -6.31 -18.04
C SER A 143 -27.95 -5.82 -17.11
N TYR A 144 -26.93 -6.65 -16.80
CA TYR A 144 -25.74 -6.24 -16.06
C TYR A 144 -24.47 -6.96 -16.54
N SER A 145 -24.01 -8.03 -15.87
CA SER A 145 -22.69 -8.65 -16.15
C SER A 145 -22.80 -10.12 -16.53
N GLY A 146 -22.08 -10.56 -17.56
CA GLY A 146 -22.12 -11.93 -18.05
C GLY A 146 -23.29 -12.18 -19.02
N GLY A 147 -23.21 -11.70 -20.25
CA GLY A 147 -24.32 -11.81 -21.21
C GLY A 147 -24.75 -13.27 -21.46
N ALA A 148 -23.82 -14.22 -21.38
CA ALA A 148 -24.10 -15.65 -21.26
C ALA A 148 -24.05 -16.12 -19.81
N MET A 149 -22.93 -15.90 -19.12
CA MET A 149 -22.62 -16.58 -17.88
C MET A 149 -22.05 -15.62 -16.83
N TYR A 150 -22.58 -15.73 -15.61
CA TYR A 150 -22.04 -15.08 -14.43
C TYR A 150 -21.61 -16.16 -13.45
N ASN A 151 -20.30 -16.37 -13.36
CA ASN A 151 -19.71 -17.46 -12.59
C ASN A 151 -18.98 -16.94 -11.36
N LEU A 152 -19.40 -17.37 -10.18
CA LEU A 152 -18.68 -17.14 -8.92
C LEU A 152 -18.02 -18.42 -8.38
N GLY A 153 -18.42 -19.58 -8.91
CA GLY A 153 -18.03 -20.91 -8.46
C GLY A 153 -16.99 -21.58 -9.35
N HIS A 154 -16.95 -22.91 -9.35
CA HIS A 154 -15.96 -23.68 -10.11
C HIS A 154 -16.54 -24.09 -11.47
N SER A 155 -15.93 -23.71 -12.59
CA SER A 155 -16.46 -24.03 -13.92
C SER A 155 -15.44 -24.72 -14.83
N VAL A 156 -15.88 -25.74 -15.57
CA VAL A 156 -15.07 -26.39 -16.61
C VAL A 156 -15.85 -26.33 -17.91
N ILE A 157 -15.31 -25.61 -18.89
CA ILE A 157 -16.00 -25.30 -20.15
C ILE A 157 -15.12 -25.74 -21.31
N LYS A 158 -15.64 -26.62 -22.16
CA LYS A 158 -14.90 -27.24 -23.25
C LYS A 158 -15.64 -27.18 -24.58
N ASN A 159 -14.91 -27.12 -25.69
CA ASN A 159 -15.44 -27.24 -27.05
C ASN A 159 -16.64 -26.32 -27.35
N SER A 160 -16.73 -25.16 -26.70
CA SER A 160 -17.95 -24.37 -26.65
C SER A 160 -17.78 -22.99 -27.28
N THR A 161 -18.87 -22.48 -27.84
CA THR A 161 -18.89 -21.20 -28.55
C THR A 161 -19.84 -20.23 -27.87
N PHE A 162 -19.32 -19.08 -27.46
CA PHE A 162 -20.06 -17.94 -26.94
C PHE A 162 -20.12 -16.87 -28.02
N ASN A 163 -21.25 -16.78 -28.71
CA ASN A 163 -21.44 -15.86 -29.82
C ASN A 163 -22.59 -14.88 -29.59
N ASP A 164 -22.40 -13.63 -30.01
CA ASP A 164 -23.46 -12.61 -30.03
C ASP A 164 -24.14 -12.43 -28.66
N ASN A 165 -23.36 -12.55 -27.57
CA ASN A 165 -23.85 -12.28 -26.22
C ASN A 165 -23.70 -10.80 -25.87
N PHE A 166 -24.65 -10.30 -25.08
CA PHE A 166 -24.72 -8.88 -24.73
C PHE A 166 -24.86 -8.68 -23.23
N ALA A 167 -24.05 -7.80 -22.67
CA ALA A 167 -24.13 -7.33 -21.29
C ALA A 167 -24.04 -5.80 -21.25
N THR A 168 -24.76 -5.12 -20.37
CA THR A 168 -24.64 -3.66 -20.21
C THR A 168 -23.48 -3.24 -19.31
N GLY A 169 -23.00 -4.15 -18.45
CA GLY A 169 -21.86 -4.00 -17.55
C GLY A 169 -20.64 -4.78 -18.06
N SER A 170 -20.16 -5.75 -17.28
CA SER A 170 -18.89 -6.43 -17.57
C SER A 170 -19.07 -7.86 -18.11
N GLY A 171 -18.19 -8.27 -19.03
CA GLY A 171 -18.16 -9.65 -19.55
C GLY A 171 -19.31 -9.92 -20.52
N GLY A 172 -19.15 -9.51 -21.78
CA GLY A 172 -20.22 -9.57 -22.78
C GLY A 172 -20.69 -11.00 -23.03
N ALA A 173 -19.78 -11.96 -23.02
CA ALA A 173 -20.10 -13.37 -22.86
C ALA A 173 -20.04 -13.78 -21.39
N ILE A 174 -18.87 -13.66 -20.76
CA ILE A 174 -18.61 -14.29 -19.47
C ILE A 174 -18.10 -13.25 -18.47
N TYR A 175 -18.77 -13.20 -17.33
CA TYR A 175 -18.23 -12.64 -16.11
C TYR A 175 -17.76 -13.80 -15.22
N ASP A 176 -16.46 -13.87 -14.95
CA ASP A 176 -15.86 -14.94 -14.17
C ASP A 176 -15.09 -14.41 -12.97
N ALA A 177 -15.68 -14.56 -11.80
CA ALA A 177 -15.02 -14.37 -10.53
C ALA A 177 -14.88 -15.71 -9.80
N GLY A 178 -14.76 -16.82 -10.56
CA GLY A 178 -14.70 -18.20 -10.10
C GLY A 178 -13.31 -18.83 -10.21
N PHE A 179 -13.25 -20.16 -10.06
CA PHE A 179 -12.11 -20.97 -10.48
C PHE A 179 -12.50 -21.72 -11.76
N SER A 180 -11.93 -21.33 -12.90
CA SER A 180 -12.42 -21.82 -14.17
C SER A 180 -11.33 -22.37 -15.06
N VAL A 181 -11.67 -23.45 -15.77
CA VAL A 181 -10.84 -24.03 -16.82
C VAL A 181 -11.61 -23.98 -18.14
N TYR A 182 -11.06 -23.28 -19.11
CA TYR A 182 -11.59 -23.15 -20.47
C TYR A 182 -10.70 -23.92 -21.44
N THR A 183 -11.26 -24.88 -22.18
CA THR A 183 -10.50 -25.68 -23.15
C THR A 183 -11.18 -25.61 -24.51
N ASP A 184 -10.47 -25.31 -25.59
CA ASP A 184 -11.05 -25.31 -26.95
C ASP A 184 -12.31 -24.43 -27.07
N ILE A 185 -12.19 -23.14 -26.72
CA ILE A 185 -13.33 -22.20 -26.67
C ILE A 185 -13.25 -21.10 -27.74
N ILE A 186 -14.44 -20.68 -28.20
CA ILE A 186 -14.61 -19.57 -29.14
C ILE A 186 -15.46 -18.48 -28.48
N ILE A 187 -14.94 -17.26 -28.41
CA ILE A 187 -15.62 -16.06 -27.89
C ILE A 187 -15.76 -15.05 -29.03
N ALA A 188 -16.95 -14.95 -29.61
CA ALA A 188 -17.17 -14.17 -30.83
C ALA A 188 -18.30 -13.14 -30.73
N ASN A 189 -18.10 -11.94 -31.30
CA ASN A 189 -19.16 -10.93 -31.48
C ASN A 189 -19.91 -10.52 -30.20
N ASN A 190 -19.29 -10.66 -29.04
CA ASN A 190 -19.92 -10.31 -27.78
C ASN A 190 -19.71 -8.83 -27.46
N THR A 191 -20.66 -8.21 -26.77
CA THR A 191 -20.63 -6.77 -26.47
C THR A 191 -20.84 -6.49 -24.99
N ALA A 192 -20.02 -5.61 -24.41
CA ALA A 192 -20.09 -5.17 -23.02
C ALA A 192 -19.61 -3.73 -22.82
N GLN A 193 -19.73 -3.21 -21.60
CA GLN A 193 -19.03 -1.98 -21.21
C GLN A 193 -17.54 -2.24 -20.97
N VAL A 194 -17.20 -3.33 -20.26
CA VAL A 194 -15.82 -3.77 -19.98
C VAL A 194 -15.68 -5.27 -20.27
N GLY A 195 -14.61 -5.69 -20.94
CA GLY A 195 -14.42 -7.10 -21.27
C GLY A 195 -15.48 -7.59 -22.27
N GLY A 196 -15.41 -7.11 -23.52
CA GLY A 196 -16.44 -7.36 -24.53
C GLY A 196 -16.72 -8.85 -24.74
N GLY A 197 -15.70 -9.71 -24.61
CA GLY A 197 -15.86 -11.16 -24.50
C GLY A 197 -15.92 -11.64 -23.05
N ILE A 198 -14.77 -11.72 -22.39
CA ILE A 198 -14.64 -12.23 -21.02
C ILE A 198 -14.11 -11.14 -20.11
N TYR A 199 -14.75 -11.03 -18.94
CA TYR A 199 -14.28 -10.21 -17.83
C TYR A 199 -14.00 -11.11 -16.63
N THR A 200 -12.84 -10.94 -15.98
CA THR A 200 -12.55 -11.61 -14.71
C THR A 200 -12.31 -10.62 -13.60
N GLN A 201 -12.74 -10.96 -12.38
CA GLN A 201 -12.50 -10.13 -11.20
C GLN A 201 -12.30 -10.99 -9.96
N HIS A 202 -11.36 -10.57 -9.11
CA HIS A 202 -11.21 -11.15 -7.77
C HIS A 202 -12.13 -10.44 -6.76
N ASP A 203 -12.84 -11.24 -5.97
CA ASP A 203 -13.51 -10.76 -4.76
C ASP A 203 -12.53 -10.86 -3.60
N SER A 204 -12.18 -9.73 -2.99
CA SER A 204 -11.23 -9.61 -1.87
C SER A 204 -11.58 -10.45 -0.65
N SER A 205 -12.83 -10.94 -0.55
CA SER A 205 -13.29 -11.82 0.53
C SER A 205 -12.95 -13.31 0.33
N VAL A 206 -12.35 -13.68 -0.81
CA VAL A 206 -12.09 -15.09 -1.20
C VAL A 206 -10.60 -15.29 -1.54
N PRO A 207 -10.00 -16.47 -1.28
CA PRO A 207 -8.63 -16.78 -1.72
C PRO A 207 -8.38 -16.48 -3.21
N VAL A 208 -7.12 -16.19 -3.55
CA VAL A 208 -6.65 -15.89 -4.91
C VAL A 208 -7.20 -16.92 -5.89
N ARG A 209 -7.87 -16.44 -6.94
CA ARG A 209 -8.57 -17.27 -7.92
C ARG A 209 -7.73 -17.43 -9.18
N THR A 210 -7.76 -18.64 -9.74
CA THR A 210 -7.05 -18.96 -10.98
C THR A 210 -8.04 -19.28 -12.10
N VAL A 211 -7.83 -18.67 -13.26
CA VAL A 211 -8.52 -18.97 -14.51
C VAL A 211 -7.50 -19.55 -15.48
N THR A 212 -7.76 -20.75 -15.99
CA THR A 212 -6.86 -21.44 -16.93
C THR A 212 -7.52 -21.56 -18.30
N PHE A 213 -6.78 -21.23 -19.37
CA PHE A 213 -7.16 -21.50 -20.75
C PHE A 213 -6.21 -22.54 -21.35
N GLU A 214 -6.76 -23.57 -21.98
CA GLU A 214 -6.03 -24.70 -22.56
C GLU A 214 -6.48 -24.96 -24.00
N GLY A 215 -5.64 -25.60 -24.80
CA GLY A 215 -6.00 -25.99 -26.17
C GLY A 215 -6.19 -24.77 -27.09
N THR A 216 -7.26 -24.77 -27.88
CA THR A 216 -7.55 -23.72 -28.87
C THR A 216 -8.37 -22.59 -28.26
N LEU A 217 -7.92 -21.34 -28.41
CA LEU A 217 -8.67 -20.15 -27.98
C LEU A 217 -8.87 -19.19 -29.15
N VAL A 218 -10.13 -18.94 -29.52
CA VAL A 218 -10.47 -17.96 -30.57
C VAL A 218 -11.29 -16.82 -29.98
N VAL A 219 -10.79 -15.59 -30.05
CA VAL A 219 -11.50 -14.39 -29.57
C VAL A 219 -11.62 -13.37 -30.69
N THR A 220 -12.83 -13.21 -31.24
CA THR A 220 -13.02 -12.41 -32.46
C THR A 220 -14.26 -11.53 -32.48
N GLY A 221 -14.15 -10.32 -33.05
CA GLY A 221 -15.33 -9.47 -33.28
C GLY A 221 -16.00 -8.90 -32.01
N ASN A 222 -15.39 -9.05 -30.83
CA ASN A 222 -15.99 -8.59 -29.58
C ASN A 222 -15.80 -7.08 -29.39
N ARG A 223 -16.75 -6.43 -28.70
CA ARG A 223 -16.78 -4.98 -28.52
C ARG A 223 -16.93 -4.59 -27.05
N ALA A 224 -16.10 -3.65 -26.59
CA ALA A 224 -16.23 -3.00 -25.31
C ALA A 224 -16.42 -1.48 -25.48
N ASP A 225 -17.34 -0.86 -24.72
CA ASP A 225 -17.52 0.60 -24.77
C ASP A 225 -16.42 1.35 -24.02
N LEU A 226 -15.82 0.74 -22.99
CA LEU A 226 -14.70 1.31 -22.24
C LEU A 226 -13.40 0.60 -22.58
N LYS A 227 -13.13 -0.59 -22.03
CA LYS A 227 -11.82 -1.25 -22.08
C LYS A 227 -11.91 -2.77 -22.23
N GLY A 228 -10.90 -3.39 -22.84
CA GLY A 228 -10.79 -4.84 -23.02
C GLY A 228 -11.79 -5.40 -24.04
N GLY A 229 -11.63 -5.06 -25.34
CA GLY A 229 -12.58 -5.43 -26.38
C GLY A 229 -12.92 -6.93 -26.46
N GLY A 230 -11.93 -7.81 -26.24
CA GLY A 230 -12.11 -9.26 -26.13
C GLY A 230 -12.00 -9.76 -24.68
N PHE A 231 -10.95 -9.36 -23.98
CA PHE A 231 -10.66 -9.76 -22.61
C PHE A 231 -10.40 -8.57 -21.69
N ALA A 232 -10.91 -8.63 -20.46
CA ALA A 232 -10.51 -7.75 -19.38
C ALA A 232 -10.33 -8.55 -18.08
N PHE A 233 -9.11 -8.63 -17.59
CA PHE A 233 -8.81 -9.30 -16.32
C PHE A 233 -8.56 -8.22 -15.27
N GLU A 234 -9.33 -8.12 -14.20
CA GLU A 234 -9.15 -7.08 -13.16
C GLU A 234 -8.74 -7.70 -11.81
N SER A 235 -7.77 -7.06 -11.14
CA SER A 235 -7.25 -7.29 -9.77
C SER A 235 -7.13 -8.74 -9.27
N GLN A 236 -5.93 -9.16 -8.84
CA GLN A 236 -5.67 -10.42 -8.08
C GLN A 236 -6.13 -11.76 -8.71
N THR A 237 -6.64 -11.79 -9.94
CA THR A 237 -6.90 -13.04 -10.67
C THR A 237 -5.61 -13.54 -11.32
N ILE A 238 -5.25 -14.80 -11.09
CA ILE A 238 -4.17 -15.47 -11.81
C ILE A 238 -4.75 -16.03 -13.10
N VAL A 239 -4.23 -15.59 -14.25
CA VAL A 239 -4.63 -16.15 -15.56
C VAL A 239 -3.51 -17.01 -16.09
N ASN A 240 -3.79 -18.30 -16.27
CA ASN A 240 -2.88 -19.26 -16.88
C ASN A 240 -3.33 -19.49 -18.32
N LEU A 241 -2.51 -19.13 -19.29
CA LEU A 241 -2.76 -19.40 -20.70
C LEU A 241 -1.81 -20.51 -21.12
N SER A 242 -2.28 -21.74 -21.31
CA SER A 242 -1.51 -22.88 -21.84
C SER A 242 -2.19 -23.39 -23.11
N THR A 243 -2.36 -22.48 -24.07
CA THR A 243 -3.14 -22.70 -25.29
C THR A 243 -2.26 -23.20 -26.42
N SER A 244 -2.58 -24.33 -27.04
CA SER A 244 -1.87 -24.81 -28.24
C SER A 244 -1.98 -23.84 -29.43
N GLU A 245 -3.11 -23.13 -29.55
CA GLU A 245 -3.36 -22.13 -30.59
C GLU A 245 -4.22 -20.99 -30.03
N MET A 246 -3.79 -19.74 -30.20
CA MET A 246 -4.55 -18.56 -29.79
C MET A 246 -4.75 -17.60 -30.96
N LYS A 247 -6.01 -17.36 -31.33
CA LYS A 247 -6.39 -16.44 -32.41
C LYS A 247 -7.23 -15.29 -31.87
N ILE A 248 -6.69 -14.08 -31.96
CA ILE A 248 -7.37 -12.87 -31.47
C ILE A 248 -7.49 -11.87 -32.61
N SER A 249 -8.70 -11.45 -32.95
CA SER A 249 -8.93 -10.63 -34.15
C SER A 249 -10.15 -9.75 -34.06
N ASN A 250 -10.11 -8.56 -34.67
CA ASN A 250 -11.29 -7.69 -34.82
C ASN A 250 -12.03 -7.36 -33.50
N ASN A 251 -11.35 -7.34 -32.35
CA ASN A 251 -11.96 -6.90 -31.10
C ASN A 251 -11.73 -5.39 -30.91
N ILE A 252 -12.75 -4.66 -30.47
CA ILE A 252 -12.79 -3.20 -30.46
C ILE A 252 -13.07 -2.69 -29.04
N ALA A 253 -12.30 -1.73 -28.56
CA ALA A 253 -12.63 -0.93 -27.37
C ALA A 253 -12.70 0.57 -27.76
N HIS A 254 -13.72 1.30 -27.29
CA HIS A 254 -13.97 2.69 -27.67
C HIS A 254 -13.05 3.71 -26.97
N SER A 255 -12.60 3.43 -25.74
CA SER A 255 -11.49 4.19 -25.15
C SER A 255 -10.17 3.57 -25.63
N ASN A 256 -9.15 4.38 -25.94
CA ASN A 256 -7.86 3.93 -26.49
C ASN A 256 -7.02 3.06 -25.51
N ILE A 257 -7.65 2.36 -24.57
CA ILE A 257 -7.07 1.62 -23.44
C ILE A 257 -7.46 0.15 -23.59
N GLY A 258 -6.51 -0.73 -23.96
CA GLY A 258 -6.76 -2.18 -24.06
C GLY A 258 -7.71 -2.59 -25.20
N SER A 259 -7.37 -2.29 -26.46
CA SER A 259 -8.25 -2.48 -27.63
C SER A 259 -8.79 -3.91 -27.81
N SER A 260 -8.04 -4.95 -27.42
CA SER A 260 -8.48 -6.36 -27.51
C SER A 260 -8.32 -7.14 -26.20
N ILE A 261 -7.23 -6.94 -25.45
CA ILE A 261 -6.99 -7.61 -24.17
C ILE A 261 -6.48 -6.57 -23.17
N LEU A 262 -7.07 -6.59 -21.98
CA LEU A 262 -6.64 -5.82 -20.84
C LEU A 262 -6.28 -6.76 -19.69
N PHE A 263 -5.08 -6.62 -19.12
CA PHE A 263 -4.72 -7.24 -17.84
C PHE A 263 -4.57 -6.17 -16.78
N GLY A 264 -5.25 -6.39 -15.66
CA GLY A 264 -5.17 -5.65 -14.43
C GLY A 264 -4.07 -6.22 -13.55
N GLN A 265 -3.65 -5.39 -12.62
CA GLN A 265 -2.51 -5.55 -11.73
C GLN A 265 -2.51 -6.92 -10.99
N LYS A 266 -1.66 -7.89 -11.40
CA LYS A 266 -0.69 -8.62 -10.53
C LYS A 266 -0.17 -10.00 -10.98
N LYS A 267 -0.71 -10.72 -11.96
CA LYS A 267 -0.03 -11.90 -12.57
C LYS A 267 -0.85 -12.50 -13.71
N ALA A 268 -0.32 -12.45 -14.93
CA ALA A 268 -0.80 -13.28 -16.04
C ALA A 268 0.38 -14.12 -16.51
N GLN A 269 0.24 -15.44 -16.50
CA GLN A 269 1.28 -16.37 -16.96
C GLN A 269 0.86 -16.89 -18.34
N LEU A 270 1.54 -16.41 -19.39
CA LEU A 270 1.46 -17.00 -20.73
C LEU A 270 2.45 -18.16 -20.81
N LEU A 271 1.95 -19.38 -21.01
CA LEU A 271 2.70 -20.59 -21.28
C LEU A 271 2.38 -21.06 -22.71
N GLU A 272 3.41 -21.55 -23.42
CA GLU A 272 3.43 -22.15 -24.77
C GLU A 272 2.16 -22.08 -25.67
N GLY A 273 2.29 -21.47 -26.86
CA GLY A 273 1.24 -21.35 -27.90
C GLY A 273 1.63 -20.45 -29.08
N ASP A 274 1.06 -20.66 -30.27
CA ASP A 274 1.20 -19.70 -31.38
C ASP A 274 0.11 -18.63 -31.26
N ILE A 275 0.48 -17.35 -31.18
CA ILE A 275 -0.47 -16.22 -31.14
C ILE A 275 -0.60 -15.60 -32.53
N ILE A 276 -1.81 -15.61 -33.09
CA ILE A 276 -2.14 -14.98 -34.38
C ILE A 276 -3.07 -13.79 -34.11
N TYR A 277 -2.56 -12.56 -34.30
CA TYR A 277 -3.33 -11.33 -34.18
C TYR A 277 -3.61 -10.69 -35.55
N THR A 278 -4.86 -10.28 -35.79
CA THR A 278 -5.24 -9.48 -36.97
C THR A 278 -6.14 -8.31 -36.54
N GLY A 279 -5.64 -7.09 -36.69
CA GLY A 279 -6.39 -5.87 -36.37
C GLY A 279 -7.39 -5.52 -37.48
N PRO A 280 -8.41 -4.69 -37.18
CA PRO A 280 -9.51 -4.43 -38.11
C PRO A 280 -9.12 -3.66 -39.38
N ASN A 281 -7.96 -2.98 -39.45
CA ASN A 281 -7.61 -2.04 -40.54
C ASN A 281 -6.15 -2.09 -41.07
N ASN A 282 -5.33 -3.11 -40.80
CA ASN A 282 -3.89 -3.14 -41.19
C ASN A 282 -3.04 -1.94 -40.68
N SER A 283 -3.58 -1.11 -39.78
CA SER A 283 -2.90 0.01 -39.15
C SER A 283 -2.83 -0.21 -37.65
N SER A 284 -1.60 -0.16 -37.11
CA SER A 284 -1.23 -0.27 -35.68
C SER A 284 -1.84 -1.46 -34.93
N ILE A 285 -1.05 -2.54 -34.84
CA ILE A 285 -1.30 -3.74 -34.06
C ILE A 285 -1.00 -3.40 -32.58
N ASP A 286 -2.00 -3.00 -31.80
CA ASP A 286 -1.88 -2.85 -30.34
C ASP A 286 -1.90 -4.25 -29.70
N ILE A 287 -0.74 -4.91 -29.67
CA ILE A 287 -0.63 -6.35 -29.35
C ILE A 287 -1.17 -6.67 -27.95
N LEU A 288 -0.90 -5.85 -26.95
CA LEU A 288 -1.29 -6.06 -25.56
C LEU A 288 -1.12 -4.70 -24.88
N LYS A 289 -2.23 -4.01 -24.58
CA LYS A 289 -2.15 -2.72 -23.88
C LYS A 289 -2.53 -2.96 -22.43
N PHE A 290 -1.50 -3.13 -21.60
CA PHE A 290 -1.61 -3.16 -20.15
C PHE A 290 -1.99 -1.75 -19.70
N SER A 291 -3.22 -1.55 -19.21
CA SER A 291 -3.57 -0.25 -18.64
C SER A 291 -2.92 -0.12 -17.27
N THR A 292 -2.08 0.90 -17.13
CA THR A 292 -1.63 1.43 -15.85
C THR A 292 -2.36 2.75 -15.61
N ASP A 293 -3.68 2.70 -15.53
CA ASP A 293 -4.43 3.86 -14.99
C ASP A 293 -4.33 3.93 -13.46
N ASP A 294 -3.73 2.92 -12.82
CA ASP A 294 -3.26 2.95 -11.45
C ASP A 294 -1.82 2.39 -11.40
N ASP A 295 -0.98 2.92 -10.53
CA ASP A 295 0.50 2.83 -10.55
C ASP A 295 1.17 1.45 -10.24
N TYR A 296 0.48 0.31 -10.39
CA TYR A 296 1.02 -1.00 -9.92
C TYR A 296 0.70 -2.21 -10.80
N GLY A 297 1.07 -2.25 -12.07
CA GLY A 297 0.91 -3.46 -12.91
C GLY A 297 2.17 -3.86 -13.66
N GLN A 298 3.03 -4.71 -13.07
CA GLN A 298 4.03 -5.46 -13.83
C GLN A 298 3.46 -6.84 -14.24
N VAL A 299 3.62 -7.19 -15.51
CA VAL A 299 3.26 -8.51 -16.06
C VAL A 299 4.52 -9.34 -16.24
N TRP A 300 4.54 -10.53 -15.66
CA TRP A 300 5.66 -11.46 -15.67
C TRP A 300 5.49 -12.46 -16.81
N PHE A 301 6.49 -12.58 -17.69
CA PHE A 301 6.63 -13.73 -18.58
C PHE A 301 7.70 -14.64 -17.99
N GLU A 302 7.31 -15.79 -17.45
CA GLU A 302 8.26 -16.86 -17.08
C GLU A 302 8.45 -17.77 -18.31
N ASP A 303 9.72 -18.04 -18.68
CA ASP A 303 10.18 -18.82 -19.84
C ASP A 303 9.92 -18.24 -21.25
N LEU A 304 10.83 -17.38 -21.72
CA LEU A 304 10.85 -16.85 -23.09
C LEU A 304 11.65 -17.74 -24.07
N THR A 305 11.13 -18.94 -24.38
CA THR A 305 11.40 -19.60 -25.67
C THR A 305 10.44 -19.13 -26.78
N PHE A 306 9.46 -18.30 -26.40
CA PHE A 306 8.24 -17.97 -27.13
C PHE A 306 8.37 -16.87 -28.20
N ALA A 307 9.31 -15.92 -28.04
CA ALA A 307 9.44 -14.77 -28.95
C ALA A 307 9.80 -15.15 -30.40
N SER A 308 10.26 -16.38 -30.63
CA SER A 308 10.65 -16.91 -31.94
C SER A 308 9.47 -17.34 -32.83
N LYS A 309 8.24 -17.46 -32.29
CA LYS A 309 7.08 -18.01 -33.02
C LYS A 309 6.04 -16.98 -33.49
N ILE A 310 6.25 -15.69 -33.21
CA ILE A 310 5.38 -14.62 -33.71
C ILE A 310 5.60 -14.46 -35.22
N LYS A 311 4.66 -14.97 -36.04
CA LYS A 311 4.70 -14.77 -37.51
C LYS A 311 4.39 -13.31 -37.84
N LYS A 312 5.43 -12.64 -38.35
CA LYS A 312 5.50 -11.21 -38.69
C LYS A 312 4.52 -10.83 -39.81
N SER A 313 3.69 -9.82 -39.57
CA SER A 313 3.27 -8.85 -40.59
C SER A 313 3.52 -7.44 -40.04
N GLY A 314 4.72 -6.92 -40.31
CA GLY A 314 5.02 -5.48 -40.40
C GLY A 314 4.85 -4.60 -39.16
N VAL A 315 6.00 -4.19 -38.62
CA VAL A 315 6.24 -3.04 -37.72
C VAL A 315 5.94 -3.27 -36.23
N LEU A 316 7.02 -3.23 -35.45
CA LEU A 316 7.08 -3.35 -33.99
C LEU A 316 7.43 -1.95 -33.46
N ASP A 317 6.48 -1.26 -32.83
CA ASP A 317 6.75 0.02 -32.17
C ASP A 317 6.94 -0.25 -30.67
N VAL A 318 8.20 -0.32 -30.24
CA VAL A 318 8.58 -0.54 -28.84
C VAL A 318 9.04 0.80 -28.27
N LEU A 319 8.14 1.49 -27.58
CA LEU A 319 8.45 2.71 -26.84
C LEU A 319 7.98 2.56 -25.39
N ASN A 320 8.85 1.99 -24.55
CA ASN A 320 9.28 2.50 -23.23
C ASN A 320 9.82 1.38 -22.33
N ILE A 321 11.14 1.37 -22.17
CA ILE A 321 11.87 0.59 -21.15
C ILE A 321 12.53 1.61 -20.21
N LYS A 322 12.34 1.50 -18.88
CA LYS A 322 13.25 2.11 -17.89
C LYS A 322 13.45 1.24 -16.65
N ALA A 323 14.68 1.29 -16.17
CA ALA A 323 15.38 0.29 -15.36
C ALA A 323 15.56 0.67 -13.88
N PHE A 324 16.01 -0.33 -13.13
CA PHE A 324 16.28 -0.43 -11.68
C PHE A 324 17.62 0.19 -11.23
N SER A 325 17.91 0.15 -9.92
CA SER A 325 18.93 0.89 -9.14
C SER A 325 20.26 0.13 -8.79
N PRO A 326 21.38 0.82 -8.40
CA PRO A 326 22.57 0.31 -7.67
C PRO A 326 22.60 0.60 -6.13
N PRO A 327 23.51 -0.01 -5.30
CA PRO A 327 24.80 -0.58 -5.66
C PRO A 327 24.91 -2.10 -5.46
N TYR A 328 25.23 -2.84 -6.53
CA TYR A 328 25.55 -4.28 -6.41
C TYR A 328 26.82 -4.68 -7.16
N SER A 329 27.54 -5.64 -6.58
CA SER A 329 28.56 -6.46 -7.24
C SER A 329 27.90 -7.65 -7.94
N VAL A 330 28.28 -7.96 -9.17
CA VAL A 330 27.66 -9.01 -10.00
C VAL A 330 28.56 -10.26 -10.09
N LYS A 331 27.97 -11.45 -9.88
CA LYS A 331 28.54 -12.77 -10.22
C LYS A 331 27.88 -13.29 -11.52
N LEU A 332 28.65 -13.89 -12.42
CA LEU A 332 28.29 -14.38 -13.76
C LEU A 332 28.33 -15.90 -13.68
N LYS A 333 27.32 -16.54 -14.26
CA LYS A 333 27.28 -17.98 -14.48
C LYS A 333 26.93 -18.22 -15.94
N ASP A 334 27.85 -18.89 -16.63
CA ASP A 334 27.77 -19.48 -17.98
C ASP A 334 27.13 -18.66 -19.11
N VAL A 335 27.99 -18.04 -19.91
CA VAL A 335 27.66 -17.50 -21.25
C VAL A 335 28.30 -18.43 -22.28
N SER A 336 27.52 -18.96 -23.23
CA SER A 336 28.05 -19.68 -24.39
C SER A 336 27.52 -19.06 -25.68
N PHE A 337 28.36 -19.01 -26.73
CA PHE A 337 28.02 -18.46 -28.04
C PHE A 337 28.17 -19.56 -29.12
N ASN A 338 27.18 -19.65 -30.02
CA ASN A 338 27.17 -20.53 -31.21
C ASN A 338 27.42 -22.02 -30.95
N ASN A 339 26.59 -22.67 -30.11
CA ASN A 339 26.62 -24.12 -29.83
C ASN A 339 28.00 -24.71 -29.48
N THR A 340 28.93 -23.87 -29.03
CA THR A 340 30.22 -24.31 -28.49
C THR A 340 30.25 -23.92 -27.02
N LYS A 341 30.30 -24.94 -26.13
CA LYS A 341 30.62 -24.74 -24.71
C LYS A 341 32.05 -24.22 -24.63
N VAL A 342 32.20 -22.90 -24.44
CA VAL A 342 33.47 -22.31 -24.04
C VAL A 342 33.52 -22.36 -22.52
N GLY A 343 34.37 -23.25 -22.01
CA GLY A 343 34.51 -23.51 -20.58
C GLY A 343 35.06 -22.32 -19.80
N GLU A 344 34.64 -22.28 -18.54
CA GLU A 344 35.35 -21.77 -17.36
C GLU A 344 36.45 -20.72 -17.59
N MET A 345 36.13 -19.43 -17.52
CA MET A 345 37.12 -18.41 -17.11
C MET A 345 36.51 -17.08 -16.61
N GLY A 346 36.76 -16.76 -15.32
CA GLY A 346 37.14 -15.42 -14.83
C GLY A 346 36.08 -14.43 -14.31
N ASN A 347 36.20 -14.01 -13.05
CA ASN A 347 35.40 -12.99 -12.35
C ASN A 347 35.46 -11.56 -12.98
N ILE A 348 34.48 -11.20 -13.81
CA ILE A 348 33.61 -9.99 -13.81
C ILE A 348 34.13 -8.67 -13.23
N THR A 349 34.21 -7.68 -14.11
CA THR A 349 34.42 -6.24 -13.91
C THR A 349 33.23 -5.52 -13.24
N LYS A 350 33.51 -4.56 -12.33
CA LYS A 350 32.49 -3.68 -11.70
C LYS A 350 32.58 -2.25 -12.25
N ILE A 351 31.47 -1.57 -12.54
CA ILE A 351 31.43 -0.14 -12.95
C ILE A 351 30.80 0.68 -11.82
N GLU A 352 31.41 1.81 -11.45
CA GLU A 352 30.96 2.67 -10.34
C GLU A 352 30.80 4.14 -10.78
N VAL A 353 29.82 4.84 -10.20
CA VAL A 353 29.51 6.25 -10.50
C VAL A 353 29.53 7.06 -9.20
N PHE A 354 30.25 8.19 -9.21
CA PHE A 354 30.42 9.07 -8.04
C PHE A 354 30.07 10.53 -8.39
N ALA A 355 29.38 11.23 -7.48
CA ALA A 355 29.22 12.68 -7.55
C ALA A 355 30.54 13.35 -7.11
N ILE A 356 30.99 14.37 -7.84
CA ILE A 356 32.25 15.07 -7.56
C ILE A 356 32.06 16.59 -7.48
N ASP A 357 32.84 17.25 -6.63
CA ASP A 357 32.88 18.71 -6.56
C ASP A 357 33.73 19.32 -7.69
N ALA A 358 33.76 20.66 -7.76
CA ALA A 358 34.54 21.39 -8.76
C ALA A 358 36.06 21.15 -8.66
N LEU A 359 36.54 20.63 -7.53
CA LEU A 359 37.94 20.27 -7.28
C LEU A 359 38.21 18.78 -7.56
N GLY A 360 37.18 17.98 -7.85
CA GLY A 360 37.26 16.57 -8.20
C GLY A 360 37.09 15.59 -7.03
N ASN A 361 36.71 16.06 -5.84
CA ASN A 361 36.50 15.20 -4.66
C ASN A 361 35.10 14.58 -4.66
N THR A 362 34.97 13.33 -4.23
CA THR A 362 33.68 12.64 -4.14
C THR A 362 32.78 13.26 -3.07
N ILE A 363 31.54 13.62 -3.43
CA ILE A 363 30.54 14.22 -2.55
C ILE A 363 29.56 13.12 -2.08
N LEU A 364 29.37 13.00 -0.77
CA LEU A 364 28.49 11.98 -0.15
C LEU A 364 27.08 12.50 0.18
N ASN A 365 26.86 13.82 0.20
CA ASN A 365 25.57 14.44 0.52
C ASN A 365 25.22 15.51 -0.52
N ILE A 366 24.15 15.28 -1.27
CA ILE A 366 23.75 16.09 -2.43
C ILE A 366 22.66 17.09 -2.00
N ASN A 367 22.91 18.39 -2.16
CA ASN A 367 21.93 19.45 -1.87
C ASN A 367 21.41 20.05 -3.19
N ALA A 368 20.09 20.06 -3.40
CA ALA A 368 19.43 20.23 -4.71
C ALA A 368 19.47 21.64 -5.31
N SER A 369 20.18 22.59 -4.70
CA SER A 369 20.22 24.00 -5.11
C SER A 369 21.35 24.35 -6.09
N ARG A 370 22.18 23.38 -6.52
CA ARG A 370 23.29 23.59 -7.47
C ARG A 370 23.43 22.45 -8.48
N PRO A 371 23.94 22.70 -9.69
CA PRO A 371 24.22 21.65 -10.67
C PRO A 371 25.32 20.70 -10.17
N ILE A 372 25.03 19.40 -10.17
CA ILE A 372 25.91 18.35 -9.64
C ILE A 372 26.64 17.67 -10.80
N VAL A 373 27.96 17.49 -10.67
CA VAL A 373 28.80 16.81 -11.65
C VAL A 373 29.04 15.36 -11.18
N VAL A 374 28.86 14.40 -12.06
CA VAL A 374 29.03 12.96 -11.79
C VAL A 374 30.12 12.36 -12.69
N LYS A 375 30.89 11.38 -12.20
CA LYS A 375 32.00 10.75 -12.93
C LYS A 375 31.94 9.21 -12.86
N VAL A 376 32.29 8.53 -13.96
CA VAL A 376 32.20 7.06 -14.13
C VAL A 376 33.59 6.40 -14.12
N PHE A 377 33.72 5.23 -13.47
CA PHE A 377 34.97 4.47 -13.36
C PHE A 377 34.77 2.93 -13.49
N LEU A 378 35.83 2.21 -13.90
CA LEU A 378 35.94 0.75 -13.83
C LEU A 378 36.71 0.32 -12.58
N SER A 379 36.13 -0.60 -11.82
CA SER A 379 36.70 -1.20 -10.61
C SER A 379 37.30 -2.58 -10.95
N ASN A 380 38.62 -2.66 -10.76
CA ASN A 380 39.40 -3.88 -10.59
C ASN A 380 39.49 -4.87 -11.78
N THR A 381 40.21 -4.52 -12.85
CA THR A 381 40.81 -5.49 -13.80
C THR A 381 42.11 -4.97 -14.42
N SER A 382 43.08 -5.87 -14.65
CA SER A 382 44.39 -5.52 -15.24
C SER A 382 44.39 -5.37 -16.76
N ASN A 383 43.35 -5.87 -17.45
CA ASN A 383 43.36 -6.03 -18.91
C ASN A 383 42.28 -5.23 -19.66
N LEU A 384 41.37 -4.53 -18.96
CA LEU A 384 40.30 -3.73 -19.56
C LEU A 384 40.45 -2.25 -19.18
N LYS A 385 40.27 -1.35 -20.15
CA LYS A 385 40.35 0.10 -19.95
C LYS A 385 39.15 0.80 -20.57
N LEU A 386 38.58 1.78 -19.85
CA LEU A 386 37.48 2.64 -20.30
C LEU A 386 38.04 3.99 -20.77
N PHE A 387 37.73 4.35 -22.01
CA PHE A 387 38.11 5.61 -22.64
C PHE A 387 36.85 6.35 -23.11
N GLY A 388 36.93 7.67 -23.31
CA GLY A 388 35.86 8.43 -23.93
C GLY A 388 35.99 9.93 -23.73
N GLU A 389 35.26 10.70 -24.53
CA GLU A 389 35.39 12.17 -24.57
C GLU A 389 34.89 12.85 -23.29
N SER A 390 33.87 12.31 -22.61
CA SER A 390 33.39 12.84 -21.33
C SER A 390 33.12 11.75 -20.29
N LEU A 391 34.12 11.48 -19.46
CA LEU A 391 33.96 10.65 -18.25
C LEU A 391 33.17 11.37 -17.14
N LYS A 392 32.82 12.65 -17.33
CA LYS A 392 32.07 13.51 -16.40
C LYS A 392 30.76 13.98 -17.03
N GLY A 393 29.66 14.02 -16.29
CA GLY A 393 28.33 14.45 -16.76
C GLY A 393 27.68 15.40 -15.75
N ILE A 394 26.80 16.29 -16.22
CA ILE A 394 26.07 17.25 -15.37
C ILE A 394 24.60 16.82 -15.28
N ILE A 395 24.04 16.80 -14.06
CA ILE A 395 22.63 16.47 -13.86
C ILE A 395 21.74 17.63 -14.33
N ASN A 396 20.85 17.35 -15.28
CA ASN A 396 19.78 18.28 -15.69
C ASN A 396 18.73 18.34 -14.57
N ASN A 397 18.45 19.54 -14.07
CA ASN A 397 17.60 19.73 -12.89
C ASN A 397 16.10 19.60 -13.21
N ASP A 398 15.69 19.74 -14.47
CA ASP A 398 14.30 19.61 -14.91
C ASP A 398 13.93 18.16 -15.18
N THR A 399 14.85 17.38 -15.76
CA THR A 399 14.63 15.97 -16.10
C THR A 399 15.19 15.00 -15.06
N LYS A 400 15.96 15.50 -14.09
CA LYS A 400 16.68 14.74 -13.06
C LYS A 400 17.55 13.62 -13.65
N THR A 401 18.31 13.92 -14.72
CA THR A 401 19.17 12.94 -15.39
C THR A 401 20.55 13.49 -15.77
N ALA A 402 21.60 12.65 -15.76
CA ALA A 402 22.91 12.95 -16.34
C ALA A 402 23.18 12.08 -17.58
N VAL A 403 23.88 12.64 -18.58
CA VAL A 403 24.20 11.99 -19.86
C VAL A 403 25.72 11.94 -20.07
N PHE A 404 26.24 10.80 -20.53
CA PHE A 404 27.63 10.60 -20.90
C PHE A 404 27.69 10.02 -22.31
N ASP A 405 28.51 10.60 -23.19
CA ASP A 405 28.62 10.22 -24.60
C ASP A 405 30.05 9.73 -24.95
N ASN A 406 30.15 8.93 -26.01
CA ASN A 406 31.41 8.47 -26.63
C ASN A 406 32.35 7.64 -25.72
N LEU A 407 31.79 6.77 -24.87
CA LEU A 407 32.59 5.84 -24.05
C LEU A 407 32.93 4.54 -24.83
N VAL A 408 34.17 4.06 -24.68
CA VAL A 408 34.78 2.91 -25.38
C VAL A 408 35.53 2.02 -24.39
N ILE A 409 35.34 0.70 -24.46
CA ILE A 409 36.06 -0.30 -23.63
C ILE A 409 37.05 -1.04 -24.53
N SER A 410 38.35 -0.98 -24.25
CA SER A 410 39.38 -1.68 -25.04
C SER A 410 39.80 -3.01 -24.40
N GLY A 411 40.05 -4.05 -25.20
CA GLY A 411 40.60 -5.35 -24.76
C GLY A 411 39.90 -6.62 -25.30
N LEU A 412 38.90 -6.49 -26.18
CA LEU A 412 38.18 -7.62 -26.80
C LEU A 412 38.69 -7.91 -28.22
N THR A 413 39.06 -9.16 -28.54
CA THR A 413 39.60 -9.55 -29.86
C THR A 413 38.53 -10.10 -30.81
N THR A 414 38.23 -9.32 -31.87
CA THR A 414 37.81 -9.65 -33.27
C THR A 414 36.68 -10.67 -33.52
N ALA A 415 35.67 -10.49 -34.38
CA ALA A 415 35.32 -9.46 -35.38
C ALA A 415 33.82 -9.60 -35.81
N SER A 416 33.21 -8.47 -36.21
CA SER A 416 31.99 -8.29 -37.06
C SER A 416 30.76 -9.18 -36.76
N THR A 417 29.62 -8.71 -36.27
CA THR A 417 28.84 -7.50 -36.52
C THR A 417 27.91 -7.24 -35.32
N THR A 418 27.33 -6.05 -35.29
CA THR A 418 26.64 -5.37 -34.19
C THR A 418 25.56 -6.15 -33.45
N GLU A 419 25.65 -6.24 -32.12
CA GLU A 419 24.50 -6.21 -31.18
C GLU A 419 24.94 -6.06 -29.69
N GLU A 420 24.00 -5.66 -28.84
CA GLU A 420 24.10 -4.84 -27.62
C GLU A 420 24.87 -5.41 -26.41
N ILE A 421 25.59 -4.52 -25.71
CA ILE A 421 26.18 -4.77 -24.38
C ILE A 421 25.14 -4.38 -23.32
N VAL A 422 24.64 -5.34 -22.53
CA VAL A 422 23.68 -5.07 -21.45
C VAL A 422 24.43 -4.91 -20.12
N ILE A 423 24.43 -3.70 -19.56
CA ILE A 423 24.97 -3.38 -18.23
C ILE A 423 23.87 -2.69 -17.41
N ALA A 424 23.19 -3.44 -16.55
CA ALA A 424 22.27 -2.86 -15.56
C ALA A 424 23.08 -2.15 -14.44
N PRO A 425 22.70 -0.93 -13.98
CA PRO A 425 21.39 -0.28 -14.10
C PRO A 425 21.28 0.79 -15.19
N VAL A 426 22.22 0.86 -16.14
CA VAL A 426 22.28 2.02 -17.05
C VAL A 426 21.58 1.76 -18.37
N VAL A 427 20.69 2.68 -18.77
CA VAL A 427 20.07 2.65 -20.09
C VAL A 427 21.10 3.11 -21.12
N LEU A 428 21.58 2.15 -21.92
CA LEU A 428 22.39 2.41 -23.10
C LEU A 428 21.48 2.70 -24.29
N LYS A 429 21.70 3.84 -24.95
CA LYS A 429 21.09 4.09 -26.26
C LYS A 429 22.16 4.07 -27.33
N ARG A 430 21.91 3.35 -28.42
CA ARG A 430 22.75 3.41 -29.62
C ARG A 430 22.61 4.82 -30.22
N SER A 431 23.75 5.43 -30.55
CA SER A 431 23.80 6.69 -31.30
C SER A 431 23.64 6.38 -32.79
N ASP A 432 22.73 7.05 -33.48
CA ASP A 432 22.37 6.75 -34.88
C ASP A 432 23.42 7.16 -35.94
N ASP A 433 24.60 7.63 -35.53
CA ASP A 433 25.62 8.14 -36.46
C ASP A 433 26.88 7.25 -36.55
N ILE A 434 26.96 6.58 -37.71
CA ILE A 434 28.15 6.12 -38.45
C ILE A 434 28.81 4.79 -37.99
N ILE A 435 29.21 4.01 -39.01
CA ILE A 435 29.43 2.56 -39.05
C ILE A 435 30.71 2.03 -38.38
N ASP A 436 31.66 2.84 -37.88
CA ASP A 436 32.99 2.28 -37.55
C ASP A 436 33.34 1.97 -36.09
N HIS A 437 32.65 2.45 -35.05
CA HIS A 437 32.88 2.00 -33.66
C HIS A 437 31.63 2.14 -32.79
N PRO A 438 31.28 1.18 -31.91
CA PRO A 438 30.10 1.29 -31.05
C PRO A 438 30.29 2.38 -29.99
N LYS A 439 29.54 3.48 -30.12
CA LYS A 439 29.47 4.57 -29.14
C LYS A 439 28.35 4.29 -28.13
N LEU A 440 28.65 4.42 -26.84
CA LEU A 440 27.72 4.13 -25.74
C LEU A 440 27.27 5.43 -25.05
N ARG A 441 25.94 5.61 -24.90
CA ARG A 441 25.31 6.73 -24.15
C ARG A 441 24.64 6.23 -22.88
N PHE A 442 24.93 6.84 -21.72
CA PHE A 442 24.42 6.41 -20.39
C PHE A 442 23.43 7.43 -19.78
N ILE A 443 22.26 6.99 -19.24
CA ILE A 443 21.25 7.86 -18.59
C ILE A 443 20.89 7.33 -17.17
N ILE A 444 20.87 8.19 -16.14
CA ILE A 444 20.61 7.83 -14.72
C ILE A 444 19.51 8.73 -14.10
N PRO A 445 18.38 8.21 -13.58
CA PRO A 445 17.28 8.97 -12.95
C PRO A 445 17.41 9.18 -11.41
N PHE A 446 16.76 10.20 -10.82
CA PHE A 446 16.74 10.53 -9.36
C PHE A 446 15.32 10.98 -8.86
N CYS A 447 14.83 10.57 -7.66
CA CYS A 447 13.57 11.09 -7.04
C CYS A 447 13.78 12.43 -6.29
N ASP A 448 12.70 13.21 -6.10
CA ASP A 448 12.69 14.43 -5.27
C ASP A 448 12.43 14.10 -3.78
N PRO A 449 13.38 14.37 -2.87
CA PRO A 449 13.28 13.99 -1.46
C PRO A 449 12.16 14.69 -0.67
N ASP A 450 11.62 15.82 -1.15
CA ASP A 450 10.61 16.58 -0.41
C ASP A 450 9.16 16.16 -0.74
N THR A 451 8.92 15.61 -1.93
CA THR A 451 7.57 15.26 -2.42
C THR A 451 7.34 13.77 -2.65
N SER A 452 8.40 12.98 -2.75
CA SER A 452 8.33 11.56 -3.08
C SER A 452 9.45 10.74 -2.45
N ALA A 453 9.17 9.53 -1.98
CA ALA A 453 10.21 8.62 -1.49
C ALA A 453 10.32 7.37 -2.36
N HIS A 454 11.54 6.84 -2.44
CA HIS A 454 11.82 5.54 -3.03
C HIS A 454 11.23 4.43 -2.14
N TYR A 455 10.23 3.70 -2.63
CA TYR A 455 9.68 2.53 -1.94
C TYR A 455 10.10 1.24 -2.63
N ASN A 456 10.66 0.32 -1.84
CA ASN A 456 11.09 -1.01 -2.27
C ASN A 456 9.92 -1.99 -2.18
N VAL A 457 9.35 -2.35 -3.33
CA VAL A 457 8.36 -3.41 -3.42
C VAL A 457 9.11 -4.72 -3.72
N THR A 458 9.01 -5.70 -2.82
CA THR A 458 9.40 -7.08 -3.09
C THR A 458 8.37 -7.70 -4.02
N THR A 459 8.78 -8.04 -5.24
CA THR A 459 7.85 -8.34 -6.32
C THR A 459 7.65 -9.84 -6.60
N ASP A 460 8.32 -10.74 -5.89
CA ASP A 460 8.24 -12.20 -6.09
C ASP A 460 8.77 -13.05 -4.90
N ALA A 461 8.56 -14.38 -4.95
CA ALA A 461 9.04 -15.35 -3.95
C ALA A 461 10.56 -15.65 -4.04
N LEU A 462 11.30 -14.97 -4.92
CA LEU A 462 12.75 -15.10 -5.14
C LEU A 462 13.54 -13.85 -4.72
N GLY A 463 12.88 -12.77 -4.29
CA GLY A 463 13.50 -11.63 -3.62
C GLY A 463 13.94 -10.48 -4.53
N SER A 464 13.34 -10.31 -5.71
CA SER A 464 13.59 -9.13 -6.55
C SER A 464 12.90 -7.89 -5.96
N VAL A 465 13.64 -6.76 -5.93
CA VAL A 465 13.22 -5.51 -5.29
C VAL A 465 13.09 -4.41 -6.35
N SER A 466 11.89 -3.85 -6.52
CA SER A 466 11.61 -2.71 -7.39
C SER A 466 11.42 -1.42 -6.60
N THR A 467 11.93 -0.28 -7.11
CA THR A 467 11.88 1.00 -6.40
C THR A 467 11.00 2.01 -7.13
N VAL A 468 9.89 2.45 -6.52
CA VAL A 468 8.92 3.42 -7.09
C VAL A 468 8.93 4.72 -6.28
N CYS A 469 8.74 5.90 -6.91
CA CYS A 469 8.56 7.17 -6.20
C CYS A 469 7.05 7.35 -5.87
N LEU A 470 6.62 7.23 -4.61
CA LEU A 470 5.21 7.43 -4.21
C LEU A 470 4.92 8.86 -3.71
N PRO A 471 3.72 9.43 -3.94
CA PRO A 471 3.34 10.71 -3.37
C PRO A 471 3.06 10.59 -1.87
N LYS A 472 3.67 11.47 -1.09
CA LYS A 472 3.62 11.47 0.38
C LYS A 472 2.47 12.33 0.92
N LYS A 473 1.49 11.74 1.59
CA LYS A 473 0.45 12.47 2.35
C LYS A 473 1.00 12.81 3.73
N SER A 474 1.84 13.83 3.77
CA SER A 474 2.43 14.31 5.01
C SER A 474 1.67 15.47 5.62
N VAL A 475 1.93 15.73 6.90
CA VAL A 475 1.53 16.96 7.59
C VAL A 475 1.92 18.16 6.72
N THR A 476 0.94 19.02 6.46
CA THR A 476 1.11 20.16 5.57
C THR A 476 2.21 21.11 6.11
N GLN A 477 3.04 21.64 5.22
CA GLN A 477 4.12 22.56 5.60
C GLN A 477 3.65 23.76 6.45
N PRO A 478 2.48 24.38 6.18
CA PRO A 478 1.97 25.45 7.05
C PRO A 478 1.76 25.02 8.50
N VAL A 479 1.24 23.80 8.74
CA VAL A 479 1.04 23.27 10.10
C VAL A 479 2.39 23.04 10.78
N LYS A 480 3.37 22.43 10.09
CA LYS A 480 4.71 22.22 10.64
C LYS A 480 5.41 23.53 10.98
N ILE A 481 5.37 24.51 10.09
CA ILE A 481 5.96 25.83 10.29
C ILE A 481 5.30 26.55 11.48
N ALA A 482 3.97 26.47 11.62
CA ALA A 482 3.28 27.09 12.73
C ALA A 482 3.77 26.54 14.09
N PHE A 483 3.82 25.22 14.26
CA PHE A 483 4.30 24.61 15.50
C PHE A 483 5.80 24.75 15.73
N PHE A 484 6.59 24.86 14.66
CA PHE A 484 8.02 25.22 14.75
C PHE A 484 8.21 26.63 15.33
N ILE A 485 7.49 27.62 14.79
CA ILE A 485 7.56 29.02 15.27
C ILE A 485 7.10 29.10 16.73
N VAL A 486 5.97 28.46 17.07
CA VAL A 486 5.48 28.41 18.46
C VAL A 486 6.53 27.80 19.39
N SER A 487 7.15 26.69 18.99
CA SER A 487 8.21 26.04 19.77
C SER A 487 9.43 26.94 19.96
N LEU A 488 9.87 27.67 18.92
CA LEU A 488 10.98 28.62 19.03
C LEU A 488 10.69 29.77 20.00
N VAL A 489 9.48 30.32 19.94
CA VAL A 489 9.04 31.38 20.89
C VAL A 489 9.05 30.84 22.31
N LEU A 490 8.56 29.61 22.54
CA LEU A 490 8.55 28.98 23.86
C LEU A 490 9.96 28.64 24.37
N ILE A 491 10.87 28.21 23.49
CA ILE A 491 12.31 28.04 23.81
C ILE A 491 12.90 29.38 24.23
N PHE A 492 12.66 30.45 23.46
CA PHE A 492 13.14 31.79 23.80
C PHE A 492 12.61 32.23 25.17
N CYS A 493 11.30 32.14 25.42
CA CYS A 493 10.71 32.44 26.72
C CYS A 493 11.32 31.59 27.86
N GLY A 494 11.51 30.29 27.64
CA GLY A 494 12.15 29.38 28.59
C GLY A 494 13.59 29.77 28.91
N THR A 495 14.38 30.15 27.90
CA THR A 495 15.76 30.61 28.09
C THR A 495 15.82 31.94 28.85
N VAL A 496 14.93 32.90 28.54
CA VAL A 496 14.83 34.17 29.26
C VAL A 496 14.49 33.94 30.73
N PHE A 497 13.48 33.11 31.04
CA PHE A 497 13.14 32.76 32.42
C PHE A 497 14.27 32.01 33.12
N GLY A 498 14.96 31.10 32.43
CA GLY A 498 16.12 30.39 32.96
C GLY A 498 17.28 31.32 33.31
N ILE A 499 17.63 32.27 32.43
CA ILE A 499 18.66 33.28 32.67
C ILE A 499 18.26 34.21 33.82
N TYR A 500 17.00 34.67 33.85
CA TYR A 500 16.49 35.51 34.93
C TYR A 500 16.59 34.79 36.29
N ALA A 501 16.17 33.53 36.36
CA ALA A 501 16.26 32.71 37.56
C ALA A 501 17.72 32.46 37.97
N PHE A 502 18.62 32.21 37.01
CA PHE A 502 20.04 31.99 37.28
C PHE A 502 20.74 33.26 37.79
N HIS A 503 20.46 34.41 37.19
CA HIS A 503 21.03 35.68 37.62
C HIS A 503 20.57 36.03 39.05
N ASN A 504 19.28 35.85 39.33
CA ASN A 504 18.70 36.14 40.64
C ASN A 504 18.80 34.98 41.65
N ARG A 505 19.57 33.90 41.36
CA ARG A 505 19.64 32.68 42.19
C ARG A 505 20.12 32.89 43.63
N ARG A 506 20.80 34.01 43.89
CA ARG A 506 21.31 34.37 45.23
C ARG A 506 20.25 35.08 46.09
N MET A 507 19.18 35.60 45.49
CA MET A 507 18.08 36.24 46.20
C MET A 507 17.30 35.21 47.03
N SER A 508 16.73 35.66 48.15
CA SER A 508 16.07 34.76 49.13
C SER A 508 14.98 33.89 48.49
N ILE A 509 14.15 34.49 47.63
CA ILE A 509 13.04 33.84 46.93
C ILE A 509 13.54 32.65 46.08
N TYR A 510 14.55 32.86 45.23
CA TYR A 510 15.10 31.80 44.37
C TYR A 510 15.97 30.79 45.13
N ARG A 511 16.63 31.22 46.21
CA ARG A 511 17.48 30.35 47.04
C ARG A 511 16.67 29.30 47.79
N ILE A 512 15.49 29.65 48.29
CA ILE A 512 14.59 28.72 48.99
C ILE A 512 13.96 27.71 48.02
N ALA A 513 13.68 28.14 46.79
CA ALA A 513 13.04 27.33 45.75
C ALA A 513 13.95 26.27 45.10
N SER A 514 15.04 25.84 45.75
CA SER A 514 16.02 24.86 45.24
C SER A 514 16.48 25.16 43.80
N PRO A 515 17.34 26.18 43.61
CA PRO A 515 17.66 26.74 42.29
C PRO A 515 18.23 25.71 41.30
N SER A 516 18.92 24.67 41.79
CA SER A 516 19.40 23.54 40.99
C SER A 516 18.25 22.81 40.29
N PHE A 517 17.21 22.42 41.04
CA PHE A 517 16.05 21.71 40.49
C PHE A 517 15.17 22.61 39.62
N THR A 518 15.02 23.88 39.97
CA THR A 518 14.32 24.86 39.11
C THR A 518 15.02 25.02 37.76
N SER A 519 16.36 25.02 37.75
CA SER A 519 17.15 25.06 36.51
C SER A 519 16.99 23.77 35.70
N LEU A 520 17.00 22.60 36.35
CA LEU A 520 16.77 21.31 35.68
C LEU A 520 15.38 21.21 35.08
N ILE A 521 14.32 21.63 35.79
CA ILE A 521 12.95 21.65 35.25
C ILE A 521 12.89 22.56 34.02
N THR A 522 13.48 23.76 34.10
CA THR A 522 13.51 24.70 32.96
C THR A 522 14.25 24.11 31.77
N PHE A 523 15.39 23.46 31.99
CA PHE A 523 16.16 22.78 30.96
C PHE A 523 15.35 21.64 30.31
N GLY A 524 14.68 20.81 31.11
CA GLY A 524 13.80 19.76 30.62
C GLY A 524 12.62 20.29 29.80
N CYS A 525 12.02 21.42 30.21
CA CYS A 525 10.98 22.10 29.42
C CYS A 525 11.51 22.58 28.06
N ILE A 526 12.72 23.16 28.03
CA ILE A 526 13.37 23.58 26.79
C ILE A 526 13.63 22.38 25.87
N LEU A 527 14.09 21.25 26.41
CA LEU A 527 14.26 20.02 25.62
C LEU A 527 12.92 19.54 25.04
N GLN A 528 11.83 19.59 25.80
CA GLN A 528 10.51 19.21 25.29
C GLN A 528 9.98 20.18 24.22
N PHE A 529 10.23 21.49 24.33
CA PHE A 529 9.92 22.40 23.23
C PHE A 529 10.79 22.14 22.01
N PHE A 530 12.06 21.78 22.24
CA PHE A 530 12.99 21.43 21.18
C PHE A 530 12.58 20.15 20.45
N SER A 531 12.01 19.15 21.14
CA SER A 531 11.52 17.92 20.48
C SER A 531 10.39 18.23 19.47
N VAL A 532 9.50 19.17 19.78
CA VAL A 532 8.46 19.63 18.83
C VAL A 532 9.08 20.47 17.70
N ALA A 533 10.09 21.29 17.98
CA ALA A 533 10.77 22.09 16.95
C ALA A 533 11.48 21.21 15.91
N ILE A 534 12.19 20.16 16.34
CA ILE A 534 12.88 19.24 15.40
C ILE A 534 11.90 18.37 14.60
N SER A 535 10.64 18.29 15.01
CA SER A 535 9.58 17.57 14.29
C SER A 535 9.12 18.28 13.00
N ILE A 536 9.72 19.41 12.62
CA ILE A 536 9.48 20.08 11.32
C ILE A 536 10.01 19.24 10.14
N GLN A 537 11.10 18.50 10.36
CA GLN A 537 11.68 17.60 9.37
C GLN A 537 11.35 16.15 9.71
N THR A 538 11.12 15.35 8.67
CA THR A 538 10.93 13.89 8.78
C THR A 538 12.13 13.23 8.11
N GLY A 539 12.95 12.51 8.89
CA GLY A 539 14.11 11.74 8.42
C GLY A 539 14.44 10.65 9.45
N ASP A 540 15.20 9.63 9.06
CA ASP A 540 15.51 8.49 9.95
C ASP A 540 16.25 8.94 11.21
N THR A 541 17.20 9.86 11.07
CA THR A 541 17.90 10.46 12.22
C THR A 541 16.97 11.28 13.10
N GLN A 542 15.99 11.96 12.51
CA GLN A 542 15.01 12.77 13.22
C GLN A 542 14.06 11.87 14.02
N CYS A 543 13.68 10.70 13.51
CA CYS A 543 12.87 9.73 14.25
C CYS A 543 13.52 9.29 15.54
N ILE A 544 14.84 9.07 15.53
CA ILE A 544 15.60 8.76 16.74
C ILE A 544 15.68 9.99 17.65
N LEU A 545 16.08 11.14 17.12
CA LEU A 545 16.29 12.35 17.90
C LEU A 545 15.02 12.84 18.59
N ILE A 546 13.86 12.77 17.94
CA ILE A 546 12.57 13.16 18.52
C ILE A 546 12.29 12.32 19.78
N GLN A 547 12.43 10.99 19.69
CA GLN A 547 12.19 10.08 20.81
C GLN A 547 13.17 10.33 21.97
N TRP A 548 14.46 10.49 21.65
CA TRP A 548 15.49 10.76 22.65
C TRP A 548 15.26 12.08 23.39
N VAL A 549 15.05 13.15 22.65
CA VAL A 549 14.89 14.50 23.21
C VAL A 549 13.60 14.59 24.03
N GLU A 550 12.50 13.99 23.56
CA GLU A 550 11.23 13.96 24.30
C GLU A 550 11.37 13.17 25.61
N VAL A 551 11.93 11.96 25.57
CA VAL A 551 12.09 11.11 26.76
C VAL A 551 13.05 11.73 27.76
N LEU A 552 14.19 12.26 27.32
CA LEU A 552 15.14 12.92 28.22
C LEU A 552 14.57 14.21 28.80
N GLY A 553 13.86 15.01 28.01
CA GLY A 553 13.17 16.21 28.47
C GLY A 553 12.12 15.88 29.53
N PHE A 554 11.27 14.89 29.24
CA PHE A 554 10.27 14.37 30.18
C PHE A 554 10.88 13.89 31.48
N MET A 555 11.87 13.00 31.41
CA MET A 555 12.50 12.42 32.60
C MET A 555 13.20 13.48 33.44
N THR A 556 13.82 14.47 32.79
CA THR A 556 14.43 15.62 33.48
C THR A 556 13.40 16.42 34.27
N VAL A 557 12.24 16.74 33.67
CA VAL A 557 11.15 17.48 34.34
C VAL A 557 10.55 16.64 35.47
N ALA A 558 10.08 15.43 35.15
CA ALA A 558 9.33 14.59 36.07
C ALA A 558 10.18 14.18 37.28
N LEU A 559 11.43 13.75 37.07
CA LEU A 559 12.33 13.38 38.16
C LEU A 559 12.71 14.58 39.02
N SER A 560 12.90 15.75 38.43
CA SER A 560 13.17 16.97 39.19
C SER A 560 11.98 17.36 40.08
N ILE A 561 10.74 17.25 39.58
CA ILE A 561 9.53 17.48 40.37
C ILE A 561 9.40 16.46 41.50
N ILE A 562 9.63 15.18 41.22
CA ILE A 562 9.57 14.09 42.22
C ILE A 562 10.62 14.29 43.31
N LEU A 563 11.88 14.55 42.95
CA LEU A 563 12.94 14.74 43.93
C LEU A 563 12.74 16.01 44.77
N LYS A 564 12.17 17.07 44.17
CA LYS A 564 11.84 18.32 44.86
C LYS A 564 10.67 18.15 45.83
N THR A 565 9.60 17.45 45.42
CA THR A 565 8.47 17.11 46.31
C THR A 565 8.87 16.10 47.39
N TYR A 566 9.71 15.10 47.06
CA TYR A 566 10.27 14.17 48.03
C TYR A 566 11.15 14.88 49.07
N ARG A 567 11.96 15.87 48.66
CA ARG A 567 12.73 16.71 49.57
C ARG A 567 11.80 17.41 50.57
N LEU A 568 10.71 18.02 50.09
CA LEU A 568 9.73 18.67 50.96
C LEU A 568 9.12 17.66 51.95
N LYS A 569 8.69 16.49 51.46
CA LYS A 569 8.18 15.40 52.31
C LYS A 569 9.19 14.99 53.38
N LYS A 570 10.45 14.75 53.03
CA LYS A 570 11.48 14.26 53.97
C LYS A 570 11.92 15.31 55.00
N ILE A 571 11.88 16.59 54.65
CA ILE A 571 12.25 17.69 55.55
C ILE A 571 11.09 18.05 56.48
N LEU A 572 9.86 18.11 55.95
CA LEU A 572 8.70 18.68 56.64
C LEU A 572 7.76 17.64 57.25
N ILE A 573 7.76 16.39 56.79
CA ILE A 573 6.83 15.34 57.24
C ILE A 573 7.62 14.20 57.89
N ASN A 574 7.24 13.80 59.11
CA ASN A 574 7.85 12.67 59.82
C ASN A 574 7.25 11.32 59.37
N ASN A 575 7.77 10.20 59.90
CA ASN A 575 7.29 8.86 59.55
C ASN A 575 5.83 8.58 59.99
N SER A 576 5.26 9.38 60.90
CA SER A 576 3.86 9.30 61.33
C SER A 576 2.91 10.20 60.51
N GLY A 577 3.42 10.96 59.53
CA GLY A 577 2.62 11.83 58.67
C GLY A 577 2.37 13.25 59.23
N GLU A 578 2.97 13.59 60.37
CA GLU A 578 2.82 14.91 61.01
C GLU A 578 3.92 15.89 60.58
N ILE A 579 3.60 17.19 60.60
CA ILE A 579 4.53 18.25 60.21
C ILE A 579 5.61 18.41 61.29
N ASN A 580 6.86 18.11 60.93
CA ASN A 580 8.01 18.21 61.83
C ASN A 580 8.76 19.54 61.60
N ALA A 581 8.74 20.41 62.61
CA ALA A 581 9.40 21.72 62.56
C ALA A 581 10.94 21.66 62.74
N ARG A 582 11.54 20.48 63.00
CA ARG A 582 13.00 20.36 63.14
C ARG A 582 13.67 20.35 61.77
N LYS A 583 14.47 21.38 61.47
CA LYS A 583 15.30 21.52 60.26
C LYS A 583 16.25 20.32 60.09
N LYS A 584 15.87 19.33 59.28
CA LYS A 584 16.82 18.41 58.66
C LYS A 584 17.28 19.02 57.34
N SER A 585 18.56 19.37 57.23
CA SER A 585 19.12 19.87 55.97
C SER A 585 19.45 18.69 55.07
N LEU A 586 18.66 18.49 54.02
CA LEU A 586 18.99 17.58 52.93
C LEU A 586 19.72 18.36 51.84
N SER A 587 20.97 17.99 51.58
CA SER A 587 21.78 18.58 50.52
C SER A 587 21.28 18.11 49.15
N ASP A 588 21.18 19.06 48.21
CA ASP A 588 20.81 18.81 46.81
C ASP A 588 21.73 17.77 46.16
N TYR A 589 22.99 17.70 46.59
CA TYR A 589 23.99 16.76 46.07
C TYR A 589 23.55 15.30 46.16
N HIS A 590 22.91 14.89 47.27
CA HIS A 590 22.45 13.51 47.44
C HIS A 590 21.29 13.19 46.50
N LEU A 591 20.38 14.14 46.30
CA LEU A 591 19.25 13.99 45.38
C LEU A 591 19.73 14.03 43.92
N LEU A 592 20.74 14.85 43.61
CA LEU A 592 21.35 14.92 42.28
C LEU A 592 22.06 13.60 41.91
N LYS A 593 22.62 12.84 42.87
CA LYS A 593 23.15 11.49 42.58
C LYS A 593 22.05 10.53 42.09
N TRP A 594 20.89 10.55 42.73
CA TRP A 594 19.73 9.77 42.28
C TRP A 594 19.23 10.28 40.93
N PHE A 595 19.17 11.60 40.74
CA PHE A 595 18.84 12.21 39.46
C PHE A 595 19.74 11.67 38.34
N THR A 596 21.06 11.73 38.54
CA THR A 596 22.03 11.25 37.55
C THR A 596 21.92 9.75 37.30
N LEU A 597 21.63 8.94 38.33
CA LEU A 597 21.45 7.50 38.17
C LEU A 597 20.24 7.17 37.28
N PHE A 598 19.09 7.78 37.53
CA PHE A 598 17.88 7.52 36.73
C PHE A 598 18.00 8.07 35.31
N ILE A 599 18.64 9.22 35.12
CA ILE A 599 18.96 9.73 33.77
C ILE A 599 19.92 8.79 33.06
N PHE A 600 20.95 8.28 33.74
CA PHE A 600 21.86 7.28 33.18
C PHE A 600 21.11 6.01 32.76
N LEU A 601 20.23 5.47 33.61
CA LEU A 601 19.39 4.32 33.27
C LEU A 601 18.45 4.61 32.08
N THR A 602 17.94 5.84 31.97
CA THR A 602 17.13 6.27 30.83
C THR A 602 17.95 6.28 29.53
N ILE A 603 19.19 6.80 29.58
CA ILE A 603 20.10 6.78 28.43
C ILE A 603 20.42 5.34 28.03
N VAL A 604 20.74 4.47 29.00
CA VAL A 604 20.98 3.05 28.73
C VAL A 604 19.75 2.39 28.08
N PHE A 605 18.54 2.69 28.56
CA PHE A 605 17.30 2.23 27.95
C PHE A 605 17.12 2.74 26.51
N LEU A 606 17.38 4.02 26.25
CA LEU A 606 17.28 4.60 24.91
C LEU A 606 18.33 4.03 23.95
N ILE A 607 19.56 3.78 24.42
CA ILE A 607 20.57 3.05 23.66
C ILE A 607 20.05 1.66 23.33
N LEU A 608 19.62 0.89 24.34
CA LEU A 608 19.06 -0.45 24.14
C LEU A 608 17.92 -0.45 23.13
N TRP A 609 16.96 0.47 23.27
CA TRP A 609 15.86 0.63 22.32
C TRP A 609 16.39 0.88 20.91
N THR A 610 17.19 1.92 20.70
CA THR A 610 17.71 2.21 19.34
C THR A 610 18.60 1.13 18.75
N THR A 611 19.27 0.32 19.57
CA THR A 611 20.10 -0.80 19.10
C THR A 611 19.32 -2.07 18.79
N LEU A 612 18.24 -2.33 19.53
CA LEU A 612 17.42 -3.54 19.39
C LEU A 612 16.27 -3.35 18.38
N ASP A 613 15.75 -2.13 18.29
CA ASP A 613 14.64 -1.75 17.44
C ASP A 613 14.77 -0.28 17.04
N THR A 614 15.61 -0.01 16.02
CA THR A 614 15.88 1.34 15.54
C THR A 614 14.61 1.94 14.92
N PRO A 615 14.03 3.03 15.46
CA PRO A 615 12.87 3.66 14.85
C PRO A 615 13.21 4.21 13.47
N TYR A 616 12.47 3.77 12.45
CA TYR A 616 12.59 4.22 11.07
C TYR A 616 11.29 4.86 10.61
N ILE A 617 11.33 5.54 9.47
CA ILE A 617 10.11 6.04 8.83
C ILE A 617 9.36 4.82 8.27
N ASN A 618 8.25 4.45 8.89
CA ASN A 618 7.39 3.41 8.35
C ASN A 618 6.33 4.01 7.45
N LEU A 619 6.09 3.29 6.37
CA LEU A 619 5.23 3.67 5.27
C LEU A 619 3.93 2.90 5.45
N ARG A 620 2.86 3.58 5.85
CA ARG A 620 1.51 2.99 5.85
C ARG A 620 0.80 3.41 4.58
N LEU A 621 0.34 2.40 3.85
CA LEU A 621 -0.52 2.56 2.68
C LEU A 621 -1.96 2.67 3.20
N MET A 622 -2.58 3.83 3.02
CA MET A 622 -4.00 4.02 3.30
C MET A 622 -4.78 4.05 1.98
N ASP A 623 -5.79 3.18 1.88
CA ASP A 623 -6.87 3.32 0.89
C ASP A 623 -7.79 4.44 1.34
N ALA A 624 -7.52 5.65 0.84
CA ALA A 624 -8.49 6.74 0.85
C ALA A 624 -8.58 7.25 -0.59
N ASP A 625 -9.72 6.99 -1.23
CA ASP A 625 -10.10 7.50 -2.55
C ASP A 625 -9.04 7.24 -3.65
N GLU A 626 -8.83 5.97 -4.00
CA GLU A 626 -8.08 5.53 -5.20
C GLU A 626 -6.64 6.07 -5.33
N SER A 627 -5.96 6.38 -4.22
CA SER A 627 -4.54 6.75 -4.24
C SER A 627 -3.74 6.10 -3.12
N TRP A 628 -2.62 5.45 -3.46
CA TRP A 628 -1.66 4.91 -2.51
C TRP A 628 -0.92 6.08 -1.84
N LEU A 629 -1.33 6.42 -0.62
CA LEU A 629 -0.76 7.53 0.11
C LEU A 629 0.30 7.02 1.08
N GLN A 630 1.50 7.60 1.01
CA GLN A 630 2.57 7.33 1.96
C GLN A 630 2.38 8.18 3.22
N GLU A 631 2.12 7.53 4.36
CA GLU A 631 2.24 8.12 5.69
C GLU A 631 3.69 8.07 6.19
N ASP A 632 4.18 9.18 6.73
CA ASP A 632 5.47 9.23 7.42
C ASP A 632 5.24 9.29 8.93
N HIS A 633 5.33 8.14 9.60
CA HIS A 633 5.41 8.08 11.05
C HIS A 633 6.62 7.26 11.47
N CYS A 634 7.25 7.66 12.56
CA CYS A 634 8.35 6.91 13.15
C CYS A 634 7.79 5.65 13.79
N LYS A 635 8.24 4.47 13.35
CA LYS A 635 7.82 3.16 13.86
C LYS A 635 9.06 2.30 14.12
N GLY A 636 8.97 1.46 15.14
CA GLY A 636 9.88 0.33 15.33
C GLY A 636 9.18 -0.98 14.99
N ASP A 637 9.93 -2.02 14.69
CA ASP A 637 9.41 -3.37 14.43
C ASP A 637 8.71 -3.94 15.67
N LEU A 638 9.11 -3.51 16.87
CA LEU A 638 8.53 -3.92 18.13
C LEU A 638 7.74 -2.78 18.78
N ASN A 639 6.42 -2.93 18.84
CA ASN A 639 5.55 -2.00 19.56
C ASN A 639 5.76 -1.98 21.10
N ILE A 640 6.65 -2.84 21.63
CA ILE A 640 6.89 -2.98 23.06
C ILE A 640 7.58 -1.75 23.67
N PHE A 641 8.53 -1.14 22.98
CA PHE A 641 9.30 -0.01 23.52
C PHE A 641 8.45 1.27 23.64
N PRO A 642 7.72 1.73 22.59
CA PRO A 642 6.79 2.85 22.73
C PRO A 642 5.74 2.62 23.83
N SER A 643 5.21 1.39 23.92
CA SER A 643 4.22 1.01 24.94
C SER A 643 4.80 1.06 26.35
N LEU A 644 6.05 0.62 26.53
CA LEU A 644 6.75 0.68 27.81
C LEU A 644 7.00 2.14 28.22
N VAL A 645 7.42 2.99 27.29
CA VAL A 645 7.64 4.42 27.55
C VAL A 645 6.33 5.09 27.96
N ALA A 646 5.25 4.93 27.20
CA ALA A 646 3.95 5.50 27.52
C ALA A 646 3.46 5.05 28.90
N THR A 647 3.59 3.76 29.21
CA THR A 647 3.22 3.19 30.52
C THR A 647 4.09 3.78 31.64
N SER A 648 5.40 3.92 31.40
CA SER A 648 6.34 4.49 32.37
C SER A 648 6.02 5.96 32.68
N PHE A 649 5.63 6.74 31.67
CA PHE A 649 5.28 8.16 31.82
C PHE A 649 4.05 8.33 32.71
N ILE A 650 3.01 7.52 32.48
CA ILE A 650 1.80 7.50 33.30
C ILE A 650 2.14 7.16 34.76
N LEU A 651 2.92 6.10 34.97
CA LEU A 651 3.29 5.66 36.32
C LEU A 651 4.13 6.71 37.06
N ILE A 652 5.09 7.34 36.38
CA ILE A 652 5.95 8.38 36.97
C ILE A 652 5.12 9.59 37.40
N TYR A 653 4.20 10.07 36.56
CA TYR A 653 3.34 11.18 36.94
C TYR A 653 2.29 10.81 38.00
N LEU A 654 1.84 9.55 38.03
CA LEU A 654 1.02 9.05 39.13
C LEU A 654 1.78 9.12 40.46
N ILE A 655 3.05 8.67 40.48
CA ILE A 655 3.92 8.79 41.66
C ILE A 655 4.11 10.25 42.06
N ALA A 656 4.38 11.15 41.09
CA ALA A 656 4.51 12.58 41.35
C ALA A 656 3.22 13.17 41.95
N SER A 657 2.06 12.77 41.44
CA SER A 657 0.74 13.23 41.91
C SER A 657 0.38 12.71 43.29
N VAL A 658 0.72 11.45 43.60
CA VAL A 658 0.56 10.89 44.95
C VAL A 658 1.47 11.61 45.94
N LEU A 659 2.73 11.87 45.56
CA LEU A 659 3.65 12.66 46.39
C LEU A 659 3.14 14.08 46.61
N ALA A 660 2.63 14.74 45.56
CA ALA A 660 2.02 16.06 45.63
C ALA A 660 0.79 16.07 46.56
N PHE A 661 -0.05 15.05 46.49
CA PHE A 661 -1.22 14.89 47.35
C PHE A 661 -0.84 14.74 48.83
N ILE A 662 0.20 13.95 49.13
CA ILE A 662 0.70 13.78 50.51
C ILE A 662 1.19 15.10 51.11
N ILE A 663 1.75 16.01 50.30
CA ILE A 663 2.30 17.29 50.77
C ILE A 663 1.32 18.47 50.64
N ARG A 664 0.05 18.23 50.28
CA ARG A 664 -0.93 19.30 49.98
C ARG A 664 -1.24 20.20 51.18
N ASP A 665 -1.19 19.65 52.38
CA ASP A 665 -1.59 20.31 53.63
C ASP A 665 -0.42 21.11 54.27
N ILE A 666 0.70 21.24 53.56
CA ILE A 666 1.83 22.06 53.99
C ILE A 666 1.44 23.55 53.94
N PRO A 667 1.73 24.36 54.99
CA PRO A 667 1.35 25.76 55.07
C PRO A 667 1.83 26.59 53.87
N SER A 668 1.00 27.54 53.44
CA SER A 668 1.23 28.40 52.27
C SER A 668 2.50 29.28 52.35
N HIS A 669 3.10 29.43 53.52
CA HIS A 669 4.43 30.03 53.66
C HIS A 669 5.50 29.29 52.83
N PHE A 670 5.31 27.99 52.58
CA PHE A 670 6.04 27.23 51.57
C PHE A 670 5.29 27.29 50.24
N ASN A 671 5.27 28.48 49.64
CA ASN A 671 4.55 28.87 48.41
C ASN A 671 5.10 28.21 47.13
N GLU A 672 5.40 26.92 47.23
CA GLU A 672 5.89 26.08 46.14
C GLU A 672 5.17 24.72 46.10
N SER A 673 4.61 24.24 47.23
CA SER A 673 3.93 22.94 47.27
C SER A 673 2.68 22.91 46.40
N LYS A 674 1.89 23.99 46.40
CA LYS A 674 0.67 24.13 45.60
C LYS A 674 0.97 24.18 44.11
N GLU A 675 1.98 24.96 43.72
CA GLU A 675 2.43 25.07 42.33
C GLU A 675 2.93 23.72 41.83
N LEU A 676 3.76 23.00 42.61
CA LEU A 676 4.23 21.66 42.24
C LEU A 676 3.10 20.64 42.14
N ALA A 677 2.05 20.77 42.96
CA ALA A 677 0.87 19.92 42.86
C ALA A 677 0.06 20.20 41.59
N MET A 678 -0.21 21.48 41.28
CA MET A 678 -0.90 21.88 40.05
C MET A 678 -0.15 21.41 38.80
N ILE A 679 1.18 21.54 38.80
CA ILE A 679 2.06 21.03 37.74
C ILE A 679 1.92 19.51 37.60
N SER A 680 1.86 18.76 38.71
CA SER A 680 1.76 17.30 38.66
C SER A 680 0.40 16.83 38.13
N TYR A 681 -0.69 17.47 38.55
CA TYR A 681 -2.05 17.08 38.16
C TYR A 681 -2.36 17.37 36.70
N GLN A 682 -1.92 18.52 36.16
CA GLN A 682 -2.19 18.87 34.76
C GLN A 682 -1.60 17.87 33.76
N TYR A 683 -0.42 17.30 34.06
CA TYR A 683 0.25 16.38 33.14
C TYR A 683 -0.55 15.09 32.99
N ILE A 684 -1.14 14.58 34.06
CA ILE A 684 -2.02 13.40 34.01
C ILE A 684 -3.28 13.72 33.21
N ILE A 685 -3.95 14.83 33.52
CA ILE A 685 -5.24 15.20 32.91
C ILE A 685 -5.06 15.41 31.40
N LEU A 686 -4.07 16.21 30.99
CA LEU A 686 -3.85 16.52 29.58
C LEU A 686 -3.33 15.30 28.80
N SER A 687 -2.52 14.44 29.43
CA SER A 687 -2.08 13.19 28.79
C SER A 687 -3.26 12.23 28.60
N ALA A 688 -4.18 12.12 29.56
CA ALA A 688 -5.37 11.28 29.46
C ALA A 688 -6.33 11.71 28.35
N ILE A 689 -6.27 12.99 27.92
CA ILE A 689 -7.06 13.53 26.81
C ILE A 689 -6.31 13.37 25.48
N PHE A 690 -5.11 13.95 25.35
CA PHE A 690 -4.45 14.05 24.05
C PHE A 690 -3.80 12.75 23.58
N PHE A 691 -3.39 11.86 24.49
CA PHE A 691 -2.80 10.58 24.10
C PHE A 691 -3.83 9.70 23.35
N PRO A 692 -5.04 9.42 23.88
CA PRO A 692 -6.06 8.67 23.13
C PRO A 692 -6.50 9.36 21.83
N LEU A 693 -6.64 10.70 21.83
CA LEU A 693 -6.98 11.46 20.62
C LEU A 693 -5.95 11.23 19.50
N SER A 694 -4.67 11.24 19.83
CA SER A 694 -3.59 11.04 18.85
C SER A 694 -3.47 9.60 18.34
N THR A 695 -3.83 8.60 19.16
CA THR A 695 -3.61 7.18 18.83
C THR A 695 -4.84 6.49 18.22
N PHE A 696 -6.05 6.79 18.71
CA PHE A 696 -7.26 6.04 18.34
C PHE A 696 -8.17 6.74 17.32
N LEU A 697 -8.19 8.07 17.26
CA LEU A 697 -9.13 8.80 16.39
C LEU A 697 -8.62 9.00 14.96
N GLN A 698 -7.29 9.02 14.73
CA GLN A 698 -6.58 9.07 13.43
C GLN A 698 -7.37 9.75 12.26
N ILE A 699 -7.98 10.91 12.51
CA ILE A 699 -8.89 11.59 11.54
C ILE A 699 -8.11 12.12 10.34
N SER A 700 -6.90 12.64 10.56
CA SER A 700 -5.95 13.06 9.52
C SER A 700 -4.55 13.20 10.11
N GLU A 701 -3.51 13.21 9.26
CA GLU A 701 -2.13 13.43 9.68
C GLU A 701 -1.91 14.77 10.38
N ASN A 702 -2.55 15.83 9.86
CA ASN A 702 -2.54 17.13 10.53
C ASN A 702 -3.15 17.02 11.93
N PHE A 703 -4.26 16.30 12.09
CA PHE A 703 -4.91 16.11 13.39
C PHE A 703 -4.02 15.37 14.39
N SER A 704 -3.43 14.23 13.98
CA SER A 704 -2.53 13.45 14.82
C SER A 704 -1.28 14.24 15.23
N TYR A 705 -0.69 14.99 14.30
CA TYR A 705 0.45 15.88 14.57
C TYR A 705 0.08 17.00 15.55
N ILE A 706 -1.06 17.66 15.33
CA ILE A 706 -1.56 18.72 16.22
C ILE A 706 -1.79 18.17 17.64
N CYS A 707 -2.45 17.02 17.78
CA CYS A 707 -2.68 16.40 19.09
C CYS A 707 -1.36 16.08 19.80
N ASN A 708 -0.35 15.54 19.09
CA ASN A 708 0.96 15.25 19.66
C ASN A 708 1.73 16.51 20.05
N ALA A 709 1.71 17.55 19.21
CA ALA A 709 2.36 18.83 19.54
C ALA A 709 1.69 19.49 20.74
N VAL A 710 0.35 19.53 20.80
CA VAL A 710 -0.40 20.11 21.92
C VAL A 710 -0.20 19.30 23.21
N ARG A 711 -0.11 17.96 23.13
CA ARG A 711 0.21 17.08 24.26
C ARG A 711 1.50 17.47 24.98
N VAL A 712 2.49 17.99 24.25
CA VAL A 712 3.78 18.42 24.81
C VAL A 712 3.77 19.91 25.14
N LEU A 713 3.41 20.78 24.18
CA LEU A 713 3.56 22.22 24.33
C LEU A 713 2.69 22.80 25.44
N LEU A 714 1.44 22.36 25.57
CA LEU A 714 0.49 22.93 26.53
C LEU A 714 0.92 22.67 27.99
N PRO A 715 1.07 21.42 28.46
CA PRO A 715 1.45 21.18 29.86
C PRO A 715 2.84 21.73 30.19
N THR A 716 3.78 21.72 29.23
CA THR A 716 5.14 22.24 29.45
C THR A 716 5.15 23.76 29.55
N SER A 717 4.34 24.47 28.76
CA SER A 717 4.17 25.92 28.88
C SER A 717 3.56 26.31 30.22
N VAL A 718 2.53 25.60 30.66
CA VAL A 718 1.90 25.87 31.96
C VAL A 718 2.85 25.55 33.11
N THR A 719 3.69 24.51 32.99
CA THR A 719 4.76 24.20 33.96
C THR A 719 5.74 25.36 34.09
N LEU A 720 6.22 25.89 32.97
CA LEU A 720 7.13 27.03 32.94
C LEU A 720 6.51 28.27 33.60
N ALA A 721 5.23 28.54 33.31
CA ALA A 721 4.49 29.67 33.86
C ALA A 721 4.31 29.56 35.38
N PHE A 722 3.79 28.42 35.88
CA PHE A 722 3.62 28.21 37.33
C PHE A 722 4.95 28.21 38.08
N LEU A 723 6.03 27.78 37.45
CA LEU A 723 7.34 27.76 38.07
C LEU A 723 7.95 29.19 38.17
N HIS A 724 7.85 30.02 37.14
CA HIS A 724 8.60 31.28 37.10
C HIS A 724 7.77 32.52 37.41
N VAL A 725 6.53 32.62 36.93
CA VAL A 725 5.74 33.86 37.00
C VAL A 725 5.50 34.35 38.45
N PRO A 726 5.09 33.49 39.42
CA PRO A 726 4.88 33.93 40.81
C PRO A 726 6.17 34.44 41.47
N ARG A 727 7.33 33.87 41.07
CA ARG A 727 8.64 34.21 41.64
C ARG A 727 9.18 35.53 41.10
N ILE A 728 8.96 35.78 39.81
CA ILE A 728 9.31 37.05 39.19
C ILE A 728 8.50 38.17 39.84
N HIS A 729 7.18 37.99 39.95
CA HIS A 729 6.30 38.98 40.56
C HIS A 729 6.68 39.27 42.03
N SER A 730 6.92 38.23 42.83
CA SER A 730 7.32 38.41 44.24
C SER A 730 8.70 39.08 44.37
N LEU A 731 9.64 38.80 43.47
CA LEU A 731 10.95 39.44 43.47
C LEU A 731 10.87 40.92 43.06
N ASP A 732 10.02 41.27 42.10
CA ASP A 732 9.83 42.65 41.68
C ASP A 732 9.19 43.49 42.79
N VAL A 733 8.23 42.90 43.52
CA VAL A 733 7.65 43.51 44.74
C VAL A 733 8.72 43.67 45.82
N GLU A 734 9.58 42.67 46.06
CA GLU A 734 10.66 42.75 47.05
C GLU A 734 11.68 43.86 46.69
N LYS A 735 12.09 43.95 45.42
CA LYS A 735 13.00 45.00 44.92
C LYS A 735 12.37 46.39 45.01
N ALA A 736 11.10 46.55 44.61
CA ALA A 736 10.38 47.81 44.72
C ALA A 736 10.29 48.27 46.20
N THR A 737 9.96 47.35 47.10
CA THR A 737 9.89 47.63 48.54
C THR A 737 11.26 47.99 49.13
N ALA A 738 12.34 47.35 48.67
CA ALA A 738 13.70 47.70 49.08
C ALA A 738 14.11 49.09 48.60
N SER A 739 13.80 49.45 47.35
CA SER A 739 14.08 50.78 46.80
C SER A 739 13.31 51.89 47.52
N LEU A 740 12.04 51.65 47.88
CA LEU A 740 11.24 52.58 48.69
C LEU A 740 11.82 52.77 50.09
N LYS A 741 12.34 51.70 50.71
CA LYS A 741 13.02 51.79 52.03
C LYS A 741 14.35 52.53 51.98
N GLU A 742 15.06 52.50 50.85
CA GLU A 742 16.27 53.31 50.68
C GLU A 742 15.92 54.79 50.43
N LEU A 743 14.92 55.08 49.60
CA LEU A 743 14.40 56.44 49.40
C LEU A 743 13.91 57.07 50.71
N SER A 744 13.20 56.31 51.55
CA SER A 744 12.74 56.77 52.87
C SER A 744 13.85 56.89 53.92
N ARG A 745 15.08 56.46 53.64
CA ARG A 745 16.26 56.66 54.50
C ARG A 745 17.12 57.84 54.06
N VAL A 746 16.95 58.29 52.81
CA VAL A 746 17.68 59.42 52.22
C VAL A 746 16.91 60.73 52.40
N CYS A 747 15.57 60.67 52.42
CA CYS A 747 14.71 61.71 53.00
C CYS A 747 14.67 61.59 54.53
#